data_AF-A0A512D7X5-F1
#
_entry.id   AF-A0A512D7X5-F1
#
_cell.length_a   1.000
_cell.length_b   1.000
_cell.length_c   1.000
_cell.angle_alpha   90.00
_cell.angle_beta   90.00
_cell.angle_gamma   90.00
#
_symmetry.space_group_name_H-M   'P 1'
#
loop_
_entity.id
_entity.type
_entity.pdbx_description
1 polymer ?
#
loop_
_entity_poly.entity_id
_entity_poly.type
_entity_poly.pdbx_seq_one_letter_code
_entity_poly.pdbx_strand_id
1 'polypeptide(L)'
;MDLLTLALIGLVGGLITGISPCILPVLPVIFFSGGVQSARGAAPTTARRAGRAGTPRGGSTGTLPAVTRTSAGPVRVGALPQPTFGAAARAATAGSVTVGSATVGPVTTGPVTGGPVTAGTALLDGPGSQGAGDPPATPGRRRAGRAEAWRPYLVIAGLVTSFTVVTLVGSLVLALLHLPLDLLRWAGIGVLALLGLGLLFPRFEEVLERPFARLAPRTSRTADRGGFVLGLGLGAVYVPCAGPVLAAITVAGATGEVGVGTVVLTVSFALGAALPLLVFALAGRRVAERVKAFRAHQRGIRAAGGALMLALALALAFNVTDALQRALPGYTESLQSRVAENETVQQQLDLGGLVTAENEGLARCTNNAAELQECGPAPEIRGIDTWLNSDPLTLESLRGRVVLIDFWAYSCINCQRSVPHVTAWDEAYRDAGLTVIGVHTPEYAFERETRNVVAGGDRLGIEYPVAQDNSYSTWTAYRNRYWPAHYLIDADGVVRHISQGEGGYEATEAMIRELLTRADPRAELPEPTTVVDTTPRGEGITPETYLSVGKRFNAAGEYDEGASTYRFPADQPRDTFAFDGAWTTDYQAATAGEDARIRLTFSASDVFLVLGGEGTVHAVVRDEEGDVVEERDVEVSGAPTLYPLLEAAEQVTGTVEVEVPAGMAAYSFTFG
;
A
#
# COMPACT_ATOMS: atom_id res chain seq x y z
N MET A 1 19.24 6.27 2.32
CA MET A 1 18.72 7.37 1.47
C MET A 1 19.21 8.71 2.01
N ASP A 2 19.54 9.66 1.14
CA ASP A 2 19.82 11.04 1.59
C ASP A 2 18.54 11.79 1.99
N LEU A 3 18.67 12.68 2.99
CA LEU A 3 17.56 13.54 3.45
C LEU A 3 16.91 14.35 2.31
N LEU A 4 17.72 14.79 1.33
CA LEU A 4 17.25 15.56 0.18
C LEU A 4 16.27 14.76 -0.68
N THR A 5 16.58 13.49 -0.92
CA THR A 5 15.76 12.56 -1.73
C THR A 5 14.45 12.24 -1.01
N LEU A 6 14.50 11.98 0.31
CA LEU A 6 13.29 11.81 1.14
C LEU A 6 12.40 13.06 1.13
N ALA A 7 12.99 14.25 1.24
CA ALA A 7 12.24 15.51 1.18
C ALA A 7 11.57 15.72 -0.19
N LEU A 8 12.27 15.39 -1.29
CA LEU A 8 11.73 15.49 -2.64
C LEU A 8 10.57 14.52 -2.87
N ILE A 9 10.73 13.25 -2.48
CA ILE A 9 9.68 12.22 -2.58
C ILE A 9 8.45 12.64 -1.78
N GLY A 10 8.65 13.10 -0.53
CA GLY A 10 7.56 13.64 0.30
C GLY A 10 6.84 14.80 -0.38
N LEU A 11 7.58 15.81 -0.85
CA LEU A 11 7.01 17.01 -1.49
C LEU A 11 6.20 16.67 -2.75
N VAL A 12 6.71 15.78 -3.60
CA VAL A 12 6.03 15.35 -4.84
C VAL A 12 4.81 14.50 -4.53
N GLY A 13 4.92 13.52 -3.63
CA GLY A 13 3.80 12.72 -3.16
C GLY A 13 2.68 13.59 -2.57
N GLY A 14 3.04 14.55 -1.71
CA GLY A 14 2.11 15.53 -1.16
C GLY A 14 1.42 16.38 -2.22
N LEU A 15 2.18 16.87 -3.21
CA LEU A 15 1.65 17.69 -4.31
C LEU A 15 0.61 16.92 -5.15
N ILE A 16 0.89 15.66 -5.48
CA ILE A 16 -0.02 14.76 -6.20
C ILE A 16 -1.25 14.47 -5.34
N THR A 17 -1.06 14.10 -4.06
CA THR A 17 -2.16 13.89 -3.11
C THR A 17 -3.05 15.13 -3.04
N GLY A 18 -2.48 16.35 -3.01
CA GLY A 18 -3.20 17.63 -2.96
C GLY A 18 -4.12 17.94 -4.15
N ILE A 19 -4.03 17.16 -5.23
CA ILE A 19 -4.86 17.25 -6.45
C ILE A 19 -5.80 16.03 -6.57
N SER A 20 -5.68 15.04 -5.67
CA SER A 20 -6.42 13.78 -5.67
C SER A 20 -7.96 13.96 -5.74
N PRO A 21 -8.69 13.05 -6.42
CA PRO A 21 -10.16 13.02 -6.44
C PRO A 21 -10.81 13.09 -5.06
N CYS A 22 -10.12 12.67 -3.98
CA CYS A 22 -10.61 12.75 -2.61
C CYS A 22 -10.74 14.20 -2.06
N ILE A 23 -10.06 15.18 -2.67
CA ILE A 23 -10.00 16.57 -2.17
C ILE A 23 -10.92 17.50 -2.95
N LEU A 24 -11.14 17.23 -4.24
CA LEU A 24 -12.08 17.98 -5.09
C LEU A 24 -13.48 18.21 -4.44
N PRO A 25 -14.08 17.27 -3.67
CA PRO A 25 -15.36 17.47 -3.00
C PRO A 25 -15.29 18.46 -1.82
N VAL A 26 -14.12 18.63 -1.20
CA VAL A 26 -13.89 19.47 -0.02
C VAL A 26 -13.53 20.91 -0.41
N LEU A 27 -12.93 21.11 -1.59
CA LEU A 27 -12.56 22.44 -2.11
C LEU A 27 -13.66 23.51 -1.95
N PRO A 28 -14.95 23.27 -2.26
CA PRO A 28 -16.00 24.28 -2.06
C PRO A 28 -16.11 24.78 -0.61
N VAL A 29 -15.91 23.92 0.39
CA VAL A 29 -15.95 24.31 1.81
C VAL A 29 -14.76 25.21 2.16
N ILE A 30 -13.58 24.93 1.62
CA ILE A 30 -12.38 25.77 1.76
C ILE A 30 -12.57 27.13 1.07
N PHE A 31 -13.15 27.13 -0.14
CA PHE A 31 -13.54 28.36 -0.85
C PHE A 31 -14.53 29.22 -0.06
N PHE A 32 -15.50 28.62 0.63
CA PHE A 32 -16.49 29.36 1.42
C PHE A 32 -15.96 29.82 2.79
N SER A 33 -15.20 29.02 3.52
CA SER A 33 -14.63 29.42 4.81
C SER A 33 -13.69 30.64 4.69
N GLY A 34 -12.93 30.73 3.59
CA GLY A 34 -12.12 31.91 3.25
C GLY A 34 -12.91 33.19 2.94
N GLY A 35 -14.22 33.11 2.62
CA GLY A 35 -15.04 34.25 2.21
C GLY A 35 -16.18 34.64 3.16
N VAL A 36 -16.68 33.73 3.99
CA VAL A 36 -17.97 33.90 4.70
C VAL A 36 -17.87 34.80 5.95
N GLN A 37 -16.69 35.02 6.53
CA GLN A 37 -16.58 35.88 7.73
C GLN A 37 -16.64 37.39 7.43
N SER A 38 -16.18 37.87 6.27
CA SER A 38 -16.11 39.31 5.99
C SER A 38 -17.48 39.99 5.80
N ALA A 39 -18.56 39.21 5.63
CA ALA A 39 -19.92 39.74 5.49
C ALA A 39 -20.66 40.00 6.83
N ARG A 40 -20.17 39.48 7.97
CA ARG A 40 -20.84 39.66 9.29
C ARG A 40 -20.37 40.90 10.07
N GLY A 41 -19.50 41.73 9.48
CA GLY A 41 -18.93 42.93 10.13
C GLY A 41 -19.64 44.26 9.84
N ALA A 42 -20.61 44.30 8.94
CA ALA A 42 -21.24 45.55 8.45
C ALA A 42 -22.75 45.56 8.65
N ALA A 43 -23.19 45.80 9.89
CA ALA A 43 -24.57 46.21 10.18
C ALA A 43 -24.70 47.73 10.02
N PRO A 44 -25.68 48.26 9.27
CA PRO A 44 -25.91 49.70 9.18
C PRO A 44 -26.52 50.23 10.47
N THR A 45 -25.80 51.11 11.16
CA THR A 45 -26.31 51.86 12.31
C THR A 45 -27.30 52.94 11.85
N THR A 46 -28.58 52.75 12.11
CA THR A 46 -29.60 53.82 12.00
C THR A 46 -30.14 54.25 13.36
N ALA A 47 -29.98 55.55 13.61
CA ALA A 47 -30.35 56.37 14.76
C ALA A 47 -31.44 55.86 15.71
N ARG A 48 -31.06 55.72 16.99
CA ARG A 48 -31.98 55.77 18.14
C ARG A 48 -32.39 57.22 18.42
N ARG A 49 -33.66 57.59 18.22
CA ARG A 49 -34.25 58.83 18.76
C ARG A 49 -35.35 58.48 19.78
N ALA A 50 -35.44 59.25 20.86
CA ALA A 50 -36.21 58.89 22.06
C ALA A 50 -37.73 59.12 21.92
N GLY A 51 -38.54 58.32 22.64
CA GLY A 51 -40.01 58.42 22.63
C GLY A 51 -40.69 57.53 23.68
N ARG A 52 -40.85 58.08 24.88
CA ARG A 52 -41.51 57.59 26.12
C ARG A 52 -42.79 56.71 25.98
N ALA A 53 -42.90 55.77 26.94
CA ALA A 53 -44.12 55.29 27.65
C ALA A 53 -45.18 54.43 26.92
N GLY A 54 -45.71 53.40 27.63
CA GLY A 54 -46.99 52.76 27.28
C GLY A 54 -47.07 51.22 27.40
N THR A 55 -47.03 50.66 28.62
CA THR A 55 -47.70 49.38 28.97
C THR A 55 -49.19 49.67 29.31
N PRO A 56 -50.13 48.68 29.40
CA PRO A 56 -50.03 47.22 29.20
C PRO A 56 -51.25 46.53 28.51
N ARG A 57 -51.29 45.18 28.60
CA ARG A 57 -52.46 44.25 28.72
C ARG A 57 -53.14 43.65 27.47
N GLY A 58 -53.54 42.38 27.64
CA GLY A 58 -54.44 41.59 26.77
C GLY A 58 -53.70 40.81 25.67
N GLY A 59 -53.98 39.53 25.40
CA GLY A 59 -54.85 38.57 26.11
C GLY A 59 -55.22 37.38 25.22
N SER A 60 -55.09 36.16 25.75
CA SER A 60 -55.82 34.91 25.40
C SER A 60 -55.84 34.35 23.97
N THR A 61 -55.63 33.01 23.87
CA THR A 61 -56.34 32.00 23.03
C THR A 61 -56.69 32.34 21.57
N GLY A 62 -56.38 31.53 20.55
CA GLY A 62 -56.12 30.09 20.51
C GLY A 62 -56.64 29.53 19.16
N THR A 63 -56.71 28.19 19.03
CA THR A 63 -57.47 27.46 17.98
C THR A 63 -56.86 27.41 16.55
N LEU A 64 -56.23 26.27 16.24
CA LEU A 64 -56.20 25.65 14.89
C LEU A 64 -57.60 25.13 14.52
N PRO A 65 -57.95 24.98 13.22
CA PRO A 65 -57.92 23.61 12.67
C PRO A 65 -57.64 23.48 11.14
N ALA A 66 -57.40 22.22 10.74
CA ALA A 66 -57.67 21.56 9.43
C ALA A 66 -57.32 22.29 8.10
N VAL A 67 -56.44 21.77 7.24
CA VAL A 67 -56.47 20.48 6.49
C VAL A 67 -57.65 20.34 5.53
N THR A 68 -57.37 20.49 4.24
CA THR A 68 -58.15 19.90 3.12
C THR A 68 -57.20 19.33 2.07
N ARG A 69 -57.51 18.12 1.55
CA ARG A 69 -56.82 17.47 0.43
C ARG A 69 -57.64 17.64 -0.86
N THR A 70 -56.95 17.86 -1.97
CA THR A 70 -57.41 17.66 -3.36
C THR A 70 -56.16 17.79 -4.25
N SER A 71 -55.96 17.08 -5.36
CA SER A 71 -56.52 15.81 -5.89
C SER A 71 -55.64 15.40 -7.07
N ALA A 72 -55.46 14.11 -7.33
CA ALA A 72 -54.62 13.64 -8.44
C ALA A 72 -55.32 13.75 -9.82
N GLY A 73 -54.52 13.91 -10.88
CA GLY A 73 -54.93 13.78 -12.27
C GLY A 73 -53.76 13.24 -13.12
N PRO A 74 -53.94 12.18 -13.94
CA PRO A 74 -52.86 11.54 -14.70
C PRO A 74 -52.81 12.01 -16.16
N VAL A 75 -51.74 11.68 -16.92
CA VAL A 75 -51.80 11.17 -18.31
C VAL A 75 -50.43 10.67 -18.82
N ARG A 76 -50.50 9.81 -19.84
CA ARG A 76 -49.56 8.79 -20.36
C ARG A 76 -48.28 9.24 -21.07
N VAL A 77 -47.25 8.40 -20.92
CA VAL A 77 -46.44 7.67 -21.94
C VAL A 77 -46.12 8.36 -23.29
N GLY A 78 -44.81 8.42 -23.59
CA GLY A 78 -44.23 8.39 -24.94
C GLY A 78 -42.90 7.62 -24.91
N ALA A 79 -42.58 6.83 -25.94
CA ALA A 79 -41.45 5.89 -25.92
C ALA A 79 -40.56 6.00 -27.18
N LEU A 80 -39.23 5.90 -26.97
CA LEU A 80 -38.19 5.55 -27.96
C LEU A 80 -37.99 6.54 -29.15
N PRO A 81 -36.86 6.50 -29.91
CA PRO A 81 -35.89 5.41 -30.06
C PRO A 81 -34.38 5.76 -29.91
N GLN A 82 -33.55 4.72 -30.03
CA GLN A 82 -32.09 4.80 -30.17
C GLN A 82 -31.66 5.12 -31.62
N PRO A 83 -30.38 5.49 -31.84
CA PRO A 83 -29.72 5.38 -33.13
C PRO A 83 -28.69 4.23 -33.16
N THR A 84 -28.85 3.30 -34.11
CA THR A 84 -27.82 2.32 -34.52
C THR A 84 -27.36 2.62 -35.95
N PHE A 85 -26.06 2.83 -36.15
CA PHE A 85 -25.33 2.71 -37.43
C PHE A 85 -23.84 2.58 -37.05
N GLY A 86 -22.98 1.83 -37.73
CA GLY A 86 -23.14 1.02 -38.95
C GLY A 86 -21.76 0.86 -39.60
N ALA A 87 -21.30 -0.36 -39.83
CA ALA A 87 -19.92 -0.62 -40.29
C ALA A 87 -19.71 -0.31 -41.77
N ALA A 88 -18.51 0.18 -42.13
CA ALA A 88 -18.00 0.16 -43.50
C ALA A 88 -16.46 0.12 -43.50
N ALA A 89 -15.88 -0.80 -44.28
CA ALA A 89 -14.45 -0.92 -44.48
C ALA A 89 -14.08 -0.65 -45.95
N ARG A 90 -12.95 0.03 -46.21
CA ARG A 90 -11.98 -0.28 -47.28
C ARG A 90 -10.76 0.66 -47.25
N ALA A 91 -9.65 0.16 -47.80
CA ALA A 91 -8.33 0.78 -47.77
C ALA A 91 -8.09 1.79 -48.91
N ALA A 92 -7.09 2.68 -48.74
CA ALA A 92 -6.06 2.97 -49.77
C ALA A 92 -4.95 3.96 -49.30
N THR A 93 -3.71 3.62 -49.67
CA THR A 93 -2.59 4.51 -50.09
C THR A 93 -2.03 5.63 -49.19
N ALA A 94 -0.78 5.38 -48.76
CA ALA A 94 0.41 6.25 -48.79
C ALA A 94 0.27 7.77 -49.01
N GLY A 95 0.87 8.54 -48.08
CA GLY A 95 1.22 9.96 -48.25
C GLY A 95 2.38 10.35 -47.33
N SER A 96 3.55 10.61 -47.89
CA SER A 96 4.75 11.04 -47.17
C SER A 96 4.69 12.54 -46.81
N VAL A 97 5.13 12.90 -45.60
CA VAL A 97 5.38 14.30 -45.23
C VAL A 97 6.78 14.42 -44.62
N THR A 98 7.55 15.36 -45.16
CA THR A 98 8.96 15.61 -44.85
C THR A 98 9.15 16.34 -43.52
N VAL A 99 10.09 15.87 -42.71
CA VAL A 99 10.64 16.61 -41.56
C VAL A 99 11.92 17.31 -42.00
N GLY A 100 11.94 18.65 -41.90
CA GLY A 100 13.12 19.46 -42.19
C GLY A 100 14.10 19.46 -41.02
N SER A 101 15.38 19.26 -41.32
CA SER A 101 16.48 19.22 -40.34
C SER A 101 17.01 20.61 -39.99
N ALA A 102 17.45 20.78 -38.74
CA ALA A 102 18.28 21.90 -38.29
C ALA A 102 19.37 21.40 -37.33
N THR A 103 20.58 21.96 -37.47
CA THR A 103 21.84 21.27 -37.12
C THR A 103 22.34 21.58 -35.70
N VAL A 104 23.00 20.58 -35.09
CA VAL A 104 23.70 20.70 -33.80
C VAL A 104 25.06 21.42 -33.95
N GLY A 105 25.44 22.21 -32.95
CA GLY A 105 26.81 22.73 -32.75
C GLY A 105 27.27 22.46 -31.30
N PRO A 106 28.57 22.16 -31.04
CA PRO A 106 29.00 21.50 -29.81
C PRO A 106 29.38 22.44 -28.64
N VAL A 107 29.46 21.83 -27.46
CA VAL A 107 29.86 22.42 -26.17
C VAL A 107 31.37 22.34 -25.96
N THR A 108 31.97 23.36 -25.33
CA THR A 108 33.30 23.28 -24.68
C THR A 108 33.29 23.99 -23.32
N THR A 109 34.15 23.54 -22.40
CA THR A 109 34.03 23.79 -20.95
C THR A 109 35.25 24.45 -20.31
N GLY A 110 34.98 25.43 -19.42
CA GLY A 110 35.83 25.84 -18.28
C GLY A 110 37.04 26.74 -18.56
N PRO A 111 37.78 27.17 -17.50
CA PRO A 111 37.49 27.08 -16.06
C PRO A 111 37.55 28.44 -15.32
N VAL A 112 37.39 28.42 -13.99
CA VAL A 112 37.32 29.62 -13.10
C VAL A 112 38.54 29.74 -12.17
N THR A 113 39.12 30.94 -12.11
CA THR A 113 39.91 31.52 -11.00
C THR A 113 39.76 33.06 -11.08
N GLY A 114 39.88 33.90 -10.04
CA GLY A 114 40.03 33.71 -8.60
C GLY A 114 40.77 34.93 -7.99
N GLY A 115 40.13 35.71 -7.10
CA GLY A 115 40.81 36.75 -6.30
C GLY A 115 40.29 38.20 -6.41
N PRO A 116 40.61 39.08 -5.43
CA PRO A 116 39.59 39.95 -4.81
C PRO A 116 40.01 41.42 -4.55
N VAL A 117 39.40 42.08 -3.53
CA VAL A 117 39.76 43.37 -2.86
C VAL A 117 39.17 44.61 -3.60
N THR A 118 38.58 45.67 -3.00
CA THR A 118 38.56 46.24 -1.62
C THR A 118 37.20 46.91 -1.29
N ALA A 119 36.97 47.25 0.00
CA ALA A 119 35.89 48.15 0.44
C ALA A 119 36.34 49.63 0.52
N GLY A 120 35.38 50.57 0.54
CA GLY A 120 35.62 52.02 0.72
C GLY A 120 34.36 52.78 1.19
N THR A 121 34.51 53.75 2.09
CA THR A 121 33.43 54.29 2.94
C THR A 121 33.13 55.79 2.80
N ALA A 122 31.82 56.11 2.82
CA ALA A 122 31.16 57.20 3.57
C ALA A 122 31.23 58.70 3.14
N LEU A 123 30.14 59.42 3.54
CA LEU A 123 30.00 60.90 3.71
C LEU A 123 29.97 61.75 2.40
N LEU A 124 29.25 62.87 2.23
CA LEU A 124 28.26 63.69 2.99
C LEU A 124 27.41 64.52 1.99
N ASP A 125 26.16 64.91 2.32
CA ASP A 125 25.68 66.32 2.36
C ASP A 125 24.14 66.48 2.49
N GLY A 126 23.72 67.62 3.07
CA GLY A 126 22.37 68.19 3.05
C GLY A 126 22.48 69.72 2.82
N PRO A 127 21.57 70.60 3.29
CA PRO A 127 20.23 70.42 3.88
C PRO A 127 19.15 71.35 3.21
N GLY A 128 17.90 71.39 3.73
CA GLY A 128 16.90 72.40 3.31
C GLY A 128 15.53 72.35 4.03
N SER A 129 15.01 73.52 4.47
CA SER A 129 13.73 73.69 5.22
C SER A 129 13.01 74.97 4.73
N GLN A 130 11.76 75.34 5.06
CA GLN A 130 10.83 75.07 6.19
C GLN A 130 9.36 74.94 5.62
N GLY A 131 8.26 74.77 6.36
CA GLY A 131 7.97 74.61 7.80
C GLY A 131 6.46 74.70 8.13
N ALA A 132 6.14 74.67 9.44
CA ALA A 132 4.88 75.06 10.12
C ALA A 132 3.56 74.25 9.94
N GLY A 133 3.10 73.60 11.03
CA GLY A 133 1.68 73.26 11.25
C GLY A 133 1.36 71.93 11.97
N ASP A 134 1.16 71.97 13.29
CA ASP A 134 0.56 70.93 14.16
C ASP A 134 -0.47 71.63 15.10
N PRO A 135 -1.41 70.96 15.81
CA PRO A 135 -1.77 69.52 15.92
C PRO A 135 -3.27 69.29 15.51
N PRO A 136 -4.01 68.15 15.76
CA PRO A 136 -3.74 67.04 16.69
C PRO A 136 -4.04 65.58 16.24
N ALA A 137 -3.45 64.66 17.02
CA ALA A 137 -3.95 63.34 17.44
C ALA A 137 -4.86 62.52 16.49
N THR A 138 -4.21 61.56 15.81
CA THR A 138 -4.60 60.15 15.55
C THR A 138 -6.06 59.68 15.80
N PRO A 139 -6.59 58.81 14.93
CA PRO A 139 -6.46 57.38 15.27
C PRO A 139 -5.96 56.48 14.13
N GLY A 140 -5.28 55.39 14.51
CA GLY A 140 -4.52 54.56 13.58
C GLY A 140 -5.36 53.74 12.59
N ARG A 141 -5.10 53.94 11.29
CA ARG A 141 -5.54 53.06 10.18
C ARG A 141 -4.38 52.65 9.27
N ARG A 142 -3.37 51.95 9.81
CA ARG A 142 -2.31 51.29 9.01
C ARG A 142 -1.96 49.84 9.38
N ARG A 143 -2.65 49.21 10.33
CA ARG A 143 -2.43 47.77 10.66
C ARG A 143 -3.38 46.77 9.97
N ALA A 144 -4.54 47.19 9.48
CA ALA A 144 -5.53 46.27 8.90
C ALA A 144 -5.09 45.57 7.60
N GLY A 145 -4.31 46.25 6.74
CA GLY A 145 -3.95 45.71 5.41
C GLY A 145 -2.93 44.57 5.39
N ARG A 146 -2.12 44.38 6.45
CA ARG A 146 -1.18 43.24 6.53
C ARG A 146 -1.83 41.96 7.08
N ALA A 147 -2.75 42.09 8.02
CA ALA A 147 -3.51 40.98 8.61
C ALA A 147 -4.24 40.12 7.55
N GLU A 148 -4.92 40.76 6.60
CA GLU A 148 -5.72 40.07 5.57
C GLU A 148 -4.91 39.35 4.48
N ALA A 149 -3.60 39.63 4.38
CA ALA A 149 -2.69 38.94 3.46
C ALA A 149 -2.07 37.67 4.07
N TRP A 150 -1.93 37.60 5.40
CA TRP A 150 -1.25 36.50 6.10
C TRP A 150 -2.18 35.33 6.46
N ARG A 151 -3.49 35.54 6.44
CA ARG A 151 -4.51 34.51 6.76
C ARG A 151 -4.33 33.17 6.02
N PRO A 152 -4.09 33.10 4.69
CA PRO A 152 -3.89 31.81 4.00
C PRO A 152 -2.68 31.05 4.52
N TYR A 153 -1.57 31.74 4.76
CA TYR A 153 -0.35 31.15 5.32
C TYR A 153 -0.56 30.65 6.76
N LEU A 154 -1.38 31.34 7.56
CA LEU A 154 -1.75 30.89 8.91
C LEU A 154 -2.66 29.64 8.89
N VAL A 155 -3.56 29.51 7.91
CA VAL A 155 -4.35 28.27 7.69
C VAL A 155 -3.43 27.11 7.34
N ILE A 156 -2.48 27.33 6.42
CA ILE A 156 -1.52 26.31 5.99
C ILE A 156 -0.60 25.88 7.13
N ALA A 157 -0.07 26.83 7.91
CA ALA A 157 0.70 26.51 9.10
C ALA A 157 -0.10 25.63 10.07
N GLY A 158 -1.38 25.95 10.31
CA GLY A 158 -2.27 25.12 11.13
C GLY A 158 -2.50 23.73 10.55
N LEU A 159 -2.72 23.63 9.23
CA LEU A 159 -2.93 22.36 8.54
C LEU A 159 -1.69 21.47 8.60
N VAL A 160 -0.50 22.00 8.26
CA VAL A 160 0.77 21.29 8.33
C VAL A 160 1.07 20.86 9.77
N THR A 161 0.96 21.75 10.75
CA THR A 161 1.23 21.40 12.16
C THR A 161 0.25 20.34 12.68
N SER A 162 -1.05 20.44 12.42
CA SER A 162 -2.00 19.42 12.87
C SER A 162 -1.82 18.08 12.15
N PHE A 163 -1.59 18.10 10.83
CA PHE A 163 -1.35 16.88 10.07
C PHE A 163 -0.09 16.15 10.55
N THR A 164 1.04 16.86 10.69
CA THR A 164 2.28 16.26 11.20
C THR A 164 2.12 15.73 12.62
N VAL A 165 1.46 16.48 13.52
CA VAL A 165 1.25 16.04 14.91
C VAL A 165 0.28 14.86 15.00
N VAL A 166 -0.87 14.90 14.32
CA VAL A 166 -1.86 13.81 14.35
C VAL A 166 -1.30 12.54 13.72
N THR A 167 -0.56 12.64 12.62
CA THR A 167 0.06 11.46 11.98
C THR A 167 1.14 10.84 12.87
N LEU A 168 2.07 11.63 13.42
CA LEU A 168 3.17 11.10 14.25
C LEU A 168 2.69 10.61 15.63
N VAL A 169 1.77 11.33 16.28
CA VAL A 169 1.19 10.87 17.55
C VAL A 169 0.26 9.69 17.31
N GLY A 170 -0.48 9.68 16.21
CA GLY A 170 -1.34 8.56 15.80
C GLY A 170 -0.54 7.28 15.57
N SER A 171 0.55 7.33 14.80
CA SER A 171 1.41 6.16 14.56
C SER A 171 2.07 5.66 15.84
N LEU A 172 2.56 6.56 16.71
CA LEU A 172 3.15 6.20 17.99
C LEU A 172 2.14 5.54 18.94
N VAL A 173 0.92 6.09 19.03
CA VAL A 173 -0.18 5.52 19.83
C VAL A 173 -0.61 4.17 19.28
N LEU A 174 -0.60 3.98 17.96
CA LEU A 174 -0.93 2.69 17.34
C LEU A 174 0.12 1.61 17.65
N ALA A 175 1.40 1.94 17.52
CA ALA A 175 2.52 1.06 17.86
C ALA A 175 2.50 0.63 19.34
N LEU A 176 2.13 1.54 20.24
CA LEU A 176 1.98 1.24 21.67
C LEU A 176 0.76 0.35 22.00
N LEU A 177 -0.31 0.40 21.19
CA LEU A 177 -1.58 -0.28 21.47
C LEU A 177 -1.83 -1.56 20.67
N HIS A 178 -0.95 -1.91 19.72
CA HIS A 178 -1.07 -3.12 18.88
C HIS A 178 -2.46 -3.26 18.20
N LEU A 179 -3.05 -2.14 17.78
CA LEU A 179 -4.39 -2.12 17.18
C LEU A 179 -4.33 -2.45 15.68
N PRO A 180 -5.26 -3.28 15.17
CA PRO A 180 -5.27 -3.66 13.75
C PRO A 180 -5.51 -2.45 12.85
N LEU A 181 -4.80 -2.40 11.72
CA LEU A 181 -4.80 -1.27 10.79
C LEU A 181 -6.20 -0.93 10.24
N ASP A 182 -7.07 -1.95 10.12
CA ASP A 182 -8.47 -1.79 9.74
C ASP A 182 -9.27 -0.88 10.68
N LEU A 183 -8.94 -0.83 11.97
CA LEU A 183 -9.66 0.03 12.91
C LEU A 183 -9.47 1.52 12.56
N LEU A 184 -8.27 1.91 12.12
CA LEU A 184 -8.01 3.27 11.63
C LEU A 184 -8.75 3.54 10.33
N ARG A 185 -8.78 2.57 9.41
CA ARG A 185 -9.51 2.68 8.14
C ARG A 185 -11.01 2.93 8.39
N TRP A 186 -11.65 2.10 9.20
CA TRP A 186 -13.08 2.23 9.53
C TRP A 186 -13.38 3.50 10.35
N ALA A 187 -12.50 3.89 11.28
CA ALA A 187 -12.64 5.16 12.00
C ALA A 187 -12.56 6.37 11.05
N GLY A 188 -11.62 6.38 10.11
CA GLY A 188 -11.47 7.42 9.09
C GLY A 188 -12.70 7.53 8.18
N ILE A 189 -13.20 6.40 7.68
CA ILE A 189 -14.44 6.32 6.89
C ILE A 189 -15.64 6.86 7.70
N GLY A 190 -15.76 6.47 8.98
CA GLY A 190 -16.81 6.96 9.88
C GLY A 190 -16.78 8.48 10.08
N VAL A 191 -15.60 9.06 10.31
CA VAL A 191 -15.41 10.52 10.40
C VAL A 191 -15.80 11.22 9.09
N LEU A 192 -15.37 10.68 7.95
CA LEU A 192 -15.65 11.25 6.63
C LEU A 192 -17.15 11.20 6.29
N ALA A 193 -17.82 10.10 6.62
CA ALA A 193 -19.27 9.95 6.48
C ALA A 193 -20.04 10.92 7.39
N LEU A 194 -19.63 11.10 8.65
CA LEU A 194 -20.24 12.06 9.58
C LEU A 194 -20.12 13.51 9.08
N LEU A 195 -18.98 13.88 8.50
CA LEU A 195 -18.76 15.21 7.91
C LEU A 195 -19.60 15.42 6.65
N GLY A 196 -19.67 14.42 5.76
CA GLY A 196 -20.53 14.46 4.57
C GLY A 196 -22.02 14.60 4.93
N LEU A 197 -22.47 13.86 5.95
CA LEU A 197 -23.83 13.95 6.47
C LEU A 197 -24.13 15.32 7.12
N GLY A 198 -23.18 15.90 7.84
CA GLY A 198 -23.28 17.25 8.40
C GLY A 198 -23.39 18.34 7.33
N LEU A 199 -22.68 18.20 6.21
CA LEU A 199 -22.79 19.11 5.06
C LEU A 199 -24.14 19.01 4.32
N LEU A 200 -24.75 17.82 4.30
CA LEU A 200 -26.03 17.55 3.67
C LEU A 200 -27.22 18.01 4.56
N PHE A 201 -27.12 17.81 5.88
CA PHE A 201 -28.16 18.15 6.85
C PHE A 201 -27.68 19.25 7.83
N PRO A 202 -27.88 20.54 7.54
CA PRO A 202 -27.37 21.64 8.38
C PRO A 202 -27.98 21.73 9.80
N ARG A 203 -29.00 20.92 10.12
CA ARG A 203 -29.48 20.75 11.51
C ARG A 203 -28.70 19.71 12.32
N PHE A 204 -27.97 18.81 11.66
CA PHE A 204 -27.10 17.83 12.30
C PHE A 204 -25.81 18.50 12.81
N GLU A 205 -25.30 19.48 12.05
CA GLU A 205 -24.18 20.36 12.43
C GLU A 205 -24.42 21.03 13.82
N GLU A 206 -25.61 21.62 14.05
CA GLU A 206 -26.00 22.20 15.35
C GLU A 206 -26.11 21.19 16.51
N VAL A 207 -26.20 19.88 16.24
CA VAL A 207 -26.25 18.83 17.26
C VAL A 207 -24.83 18.35 17.57
N LEU A 208 -24.00 18.16 16.53
CA LEU A 208 -22.60 17.76 16.64
C LEU A 208 -21.75 18.85 17.32
N GLU A 209 -22.03 20.13 17.07
CA GLU A 209 -21.30 21.25 17.69
C GLU A 209 -21.62 21.44 19.18
N ARG A 210 -22.78 21.01 19.70
CA ARG A 210 -23.19 21.25 21.11
C ARG A 210 -22.18 20.77 22.17
N PRO A 211 -21.59 19.56 22.10
CA PRO A 211 -20.54 19.16 23.03
C PRO A 211 -19.27 20.01 22.87
N PHE A 212 -18.80 20.24 21.64
CA PHE A 212 -17.56 20.99 21.39
C PHE A 212 -17.68 22.49 21.71
N ALA A 213 -18.86 23.10 21.53
CA ALA A 213 -19.15 24.49 21.89
C ALA A 213 -19.11 24.75 23.41
N ARG A 214 -19.06 23.69 24.25
CA ARG A 214 -18.79 23.81 25.69
C ARG A 214 -17.29 23.81 26.01
N LEU A 215 -16.45 23.18 25.18
CA LEU A 215 -14.99 23.20 25.28
C LEU A 215 -14.35 24.38 24.53
N ALA A 216 -15.01 24.90 23.48
CA ALA A 216 -14.50 25.99 22.67
C ALA A 216 -14.40 27.30 23.47
N PRO A 217 -13.19 27.91 23.62
CA PRO A 217 -13.04 29.18 24.30
C PRO A 217 -13.81 30.29 23.57
N ARG A 218 -14.63 31.06 24.29
CA ARG A 218 -15.36 32.23 23.75
C ARG A 218 -14.43 33.41 23.45
N THR A 219 -13.53 33.28 22.47
CA THR A 219 -12.56 34.32 22.09
C THR A 219 -13.01 35.14 20.89
N SER A 220 -14.03 35.97 21.11
CA SER A 220 -14.41 37.07 20.22
C SER A 220 -13.40 38.23 20.28
N ARG A 221 -12.13 38.00 19.87
CA ARG A 221 -11.10 39.04 19.63
C ARG A 221 -9.77 38.45 19.11
N THR A 222 -9.69 38.13 17.82
CA THR A 222 -8.53 38.41 16.95
C THR A 222 -8.81 37.86 15.55
N ALA A 223 -8.81 38.74 14.54
CA ALA A 223 -9.11 38.37 13.16
C ALA A 223 -8.06 37.43 12.51
N ASP A 224 -6.88 37.27 13.15
CA ASP A 224 -5.73 36.54 12.62
C ASP A 224 -5.62 35.08 13.12
N ARG A 225 -6.03 34.79 14.37
CA ARG A 225 -5.89 33.42 14.94
C ARG A 225 -6.92 32.42 14.40
N GLY A 226 -8.04 32.89 13.84
CA GLY A 226 -9.07 32.01 13.27
C GLY A 226 -8.58 31.16 12.10
N GLY A 227 -7.60 31.64 11.32
CA GLY A 227 -7.00 30.87 10.23
C GLY A 227 -6.26 29.63 10.72
N PHE A 228 -5.40 29.78 11.74
CA PHE A 228 -4.64 28.67 12.30
C PHE A 228 -5.54 27.59 12.91
N VAL A 229 -6.57 27.98 13.69
CA VAL A 229 -7.51 27.03 14.30
C VAL A 229 -8.34 26.29 13.24
N LEU A 230 -8.76 26.97 12.16
CA LEU A 230 -9.40 26.31 11.02
C LEU A 230 -8.45 25.33 10.32
N GLY A 231 -7.19 25.72 10.14
CA GLY A 231 -6.13 24.85 9.63
C GLY A 231 -5.95 23.58 10.47
N LEU A 232 -5.91 23.71 11.80
CA LEU A 232 -5.78 22.57 12.70
C LEU A 232 -6.91 21.55 12.51
N GLY A 233 -8.16 22.03 12.40
CA GLY A 233 -9.32 21.16 12.17
C GLY A 233 -9.30 20.47 10.80
N LEU A 234 -8.85 21.18 9.75
CA LEU A 234 -8.73 20.62 8.41
C LEU A 234 -7.60 19.58 8.30
N GLY A 235 -6.47 19.77 8.99
CA GLY A 235 -5.34 18.83 8.97
C GLY A 235 -5.69 17.44 9.50
N ALA A 236 -6.48 17.35 10.58
CA ALA A 236 -6.92 16.06 11.13
C ALA A 236 -7.87 15.29 10.20
N VAL A 237 -8.74 16.00 9.49
CA VAL A 237 -9.68 15.41 8.50
C VAL A 237 -8.95 14.92 7.24
N TYR A 238 -7.77 15.47 6.94
CA TYR A 238 -7.00 15.17 5.74
C TYR A 238 -6.27 13.82 5.80
N VAL A 239 -5.94 13.33 7.01
CA VAL A 239 -5.18 12.10 7.25
C VAL A 239 -5.77 10.87 6.52
N PRO A 240 -7.06 10.49 6.68
CA PRO A 240 -7.63 9.31 6.00
C PRO A 240 -7.71 9.43 4.47
N CYS A 241 -7.46 10.61 3.89
CA CYS A 241 -7.47 10.82 2.44
C CYS A 241 -6.07 10.84 1.81
N ALA A 242 -5.01 10.65 2.60
CA ALA A 242 -3.63 10.90 2.17
C ALA A 242 -2.99 9.76 1.33
N GLY A 243 -3.69 8.65 1.12
CA GLY A 243 -3.31 7.57 0.19
C GLY A 243 -2.12 6.71 0.65
N PRO A 244 -1.57 5.87 -0.27
CA PRO A 244 -0.52 4.90 0.07
C PRO A 244 0.76 5.49 0.66
N VAL A 245 1.08 6.75 0.33
CA VAL A 245 2.27 7.45 0.87
C VAL A 245 2.15 7.67 2.38
N LEU A 246 0.94 7.97 2.89
CA LEU A 246 0.73 8.05 4.34
C LEU A 246 0.77 6.66 4.99
N ALA A 247 0.28 5.61 4.32
CA ALA A 247 0.44 4.25 4.82
C ALA A 247 1.93 3.89 4.99
N ALA A 248 2.78 4.19 4.00
CA ALA A 248 4.23 4.01 4.09
C ALA A 248 4.87 4.83 5.23
N ILE A 249 4.45 6.09 5.43
CA ILE A 249 4.90 6.93 6.56
C ILE A 249 4.44 6.33 7.91
N THR A 250 3.23 5.80 8.00
CA THR A 250 2.68 5.18 9.22
C THR A 250 3.37 3.87 9.54
N VAL A 251 3.65 3.02 8.54
CA VAL A 251 4.45 1.79 8.69
C VAL A 251 5.87 2.12 9.14
N ALA A 252 6.55 3.05 8.47
CA ALA A 252 7.89 3.54 8.87
C ALA A 252 7.92 4.31 10.20
N GLY A 253 6.76 4.67 10.76
CA GLY A 253 6.61 5.21 12.11
C GLY A 253 6.21 4.15 13.15
N ALA A 254 5.69 3.00 12.71
CA ALA A 254 5.30 1.87 13.56
C ALA A 254 6.49 0.96 13.90
N THR A 255 7.54 0.94 13.06
CA THR A 255 8.81 0.22 13.29
C THR A 255 9.68 0.80 14.43
N GLY A 256 9.12 1.61 15.33
CA GLY A 256 9.74 2.07 16.58
C GLY A 256 10.73 3.24 16.44
N GLU A 257 11.47 3.36 15.35
CA GLU A 257 12.41 4.46 15.13
C GLU A 257 11.75 5.68 14.45
N VAL A 258 11.31 6.66 15.24
CA VAL A 258 10.95 8.01 14.74
C VAL A 258 12.21 8.79 14.39
N GLY A 259 12.94 8.30 13.39
CA GLY A 259 14.17 8.91 12.89
C GLY A 259 13.93 10.24 12.17
N VAL A 260 15.01 11.01 11.99
CA VAL A 260 14.98 12.30 11.28
C VAL A 260 14.39 12.15 9.86
N GLY A 261 14.63 11.02 9.20
CA GLY A 261 14.05 10.70 7.89
C GLY A 261 12.53 10.73 7.87
N THR A 262 11.86 10.04 8.81
CA THR A 262 10.40 9.98 8.90
C THR A 262 9.78 11.36 9.19
N VAL A 263 10.43 12.17 10.04
CA VAL A 263 10.01 13.56 10.31
C VAL A 263 10.16 14.44 9.06
N VAL A 264 11.30 14.37 8.36
CA VAL A 264 11.57 15.13 7.13
C VAL A 264 10.60 14.75 6.01
N LEU A 265 10.33 13.45 5.83
CA LEU A 265 9.36 12.92 4.87
C LEU A 265 7.94 13.44 5.18
N THR A 266 7.50 13.32 6.44
CA THR A 266 6.16 13.76 6.88
C THR A 266 5.95 15.27 6.72
N VAL A 267 6.94 16.08 7.09
CA VAL A 267 6.87 17.55 6.96
C VAL A 267 6.89 17.95 5.48
N SER A 268 7.74 17.32 4.65
CA SER A 268 7.81 17.62 3.22
C SER A 268 6.53 17.23 2.49
N PHE A 269 5.93 16.10 2.85
CA PHE A 269 4.61 15.67 2.37
C PHE A 269 3.50 16.66 2.76
N ALA A 270 3.45 17.08 4.02
CA ALA A 270 2.47 18.06 4.49
C ALA A 270 2.62 19.42 3.75
N LEU A 271 3.84 19.86 3.47
CA LEU A 271 4.12 21.07 2.68
C LEU A 271 3.71 20.90 1.21
N GLY A 272 3.97 19.74 0.61
CA GLY A 272 3.54 19.41 -0.75
C GLY A 272 2.01 19.45 -0.89
N ALA A 273 1.30 18.79 0.03
CA ALA A 273 -0.16 18.76 0.08
C ALA A 273 -0.80 20.14 0.32
N ALA A 274 -0.13 21.00 1.08
CA ALA A 274 -0.61 22.37 1.30
C ALA A 274 -0.47 23.29 0.08
N LEU A 275 0.40 22.98 -0.89
CA LEU A 275 0.72 23.88 -1.99
C LEU A 275 -0.44 24.06 -3.00
N PRO A 276 -1.14 22.99 -3.49
CA PRO A 276 -2.33 23.15 -4.30
C PRO A 276 -3.46 23.86 -3.54
N LEU A 277 -3.64 23.54 -2.26
CA LEU A 277 -4.65 24.16 -1.40
C LEU A 277 -4.41 25.68 -1.24
N LEU A 278 -3.16 26.14 -1.15
CA LEU A 278 -2.80 27.56 -1.19
C LEU A 278 -3.22 28.22 -2.51
N VAL A 279 -2.89 27.59 -3.65
CA VAL A 279 -3.22 28.10 -4.98
C VAL A 279 -4.74 28.22 -5.15
N PHE A 280 -5.50 27.20 -4.77
CA PHE A 280 -6.96 27.24 -4.79
C PHE A 280 -7.51 28.31 -3.84
N ALA A 281 -7.06 28.39 -2.59
CA ALA A 281 -7.54 29.41 -1.65
C ALA A 281 -7.31 30.85 -2.16
N LEU A 282 -6.17 31.12 -2.80
CA LEU A 282 -5.84 32.42 -3.41
C LEU A 282 -6.67 32.70 -4.67
N ALA A 283 -6.85 31.72 -5.56
CA ALA A 283 -7.70 31.84 -6.74
C ALA A 283 -9.16 32.10 -6.36
N GLY A 284 -9.63 31.40 -5.33
CA GLY A 284 -10.98 31.47 -4.78
C GLY A 284 -11.40 32.86 -4.37
N ARG A 285 -10.52 33.58 -3.68
CA ARG A 285 -10.81 34.95 -3.22
C ARG A 285 -11.13 35.88 -4.40
N ARG A 286 -10.35 35.80 -5.49
CA ARG A 286 -10.59 36.56 -6.73
C ARG A 286 -11.90 36.19 -7.44
N VAL A 287 -12.28 34.91 -7.44
CA VAL A 287 -13.50 34.43 -8.09
C VAL A 287 -14.75 34.80 -7.28
N ALA A 288 -14.73 34.59 -5.96
CA ALA A 288 -15.84 34.91 -5.05
C ALA A 288 -16.12 36.42 -4.95
N GLU A 289 -15.10 37.26 -5.08
CA GLU A 289 -15.26 38.71 -5.17
C GLU A 289 -15.98 39.12 -6.47
N ARG A 290 -15.63 38.51 -7.62
CA ARG A 290 -16.16 38.87 -8.95
C ARG A 290 -17.55 38.28 -9.28
N VAL A 291 -17.87 37.06 -8.86
CA VAL A 291 -19.04 36.33 -9.37
C VAL A 291 -20.24 36.38 -8.41
N LYS A 292 -21.24 37.23 -8.71
CA LYS A 292 -22.51 37.29 -7.93
C LYS A 292 -23.32 35.99 -7.98
N ALA A 293 -23.31 35.26 -9.10
CA ALA A 293 -24.06 34.01 -9.28
C ALA A 293 -23.62 32.88 -8.32
N PHE A 294 -22.35 32.87 -7.90
CA PHE A 294 -21.80 31.89 -6.96
C PHE A 294 -22.40 32.03 -5.56
N ARG A 295 -22.76 33.26 -5.14
CA ARG A 295 -23.47 33.53 -3.88
C ARG A 295 -24.94 33.10 -3.91
N ALA A 296 -25.57 32.99 -5.08
CA ALA A 296 -26.96 32.52 -5.18
C ALA A 296 -27.09 31.00 -4.97
N HIS A 297 -26.06 30.22 -5.32
CA HIS A 297 -26.10 28.75 -5.32
C HIS A 297 -25.37 28.08 -4.14
N GLN A 298 -24.95 28.85 -3.12
CA GLN A 298 -24.11 28.32 -2.02
C GLN A 298 -24.69 27.09 -1.32
N ARG A 299 -26.01 27.01 -1.15
CA ARG A 299 -26.68 25.84 -0.54
C ARG A 299 -26.59 24.60 -1.44
N GLY A 300 -26.80 24.76 -2.75
CA GLY A 300 -26.68 23.67 -3.72
C GLY A 300 -25.25 23.15 -3.82
N ILE A 301 -24.27 24.06 -3.84
CA ILE A 301 -22.84 23.70 -3.89
C ILE A 301 -22.41 22.97 -2.60
N ARG A 302 -22.87 23.42 -1.41
CA ARG A 302 -22.57 22.74 -0.13
C ARG A 302 -23.20 21.33 -0.08
N ALA A 303 -24.46 21.20 -0.50
CA ALA A 303 -25.16 19.92 -0.54
C ALA A 303 -24.53 18.94 -1.55
N ALA A 304 -24.14 19.41 -2.74
CA ALA A 304 -23.44 18.60 -3.73
C ALA A 304 -22.08 18.10 -3.21
N GLY A 305 -21.30 18.97 -2.55
CA GLY A 305 -20.05 18.55 -1.90
C GLY A 305 -20.26 17.52 -0.79
N GLY A 306 -21.27 17.69 0.05
CA GLY A 306 -21.63 16.71 1.09
C GLY A 306 -22.08 15.36 0.54
N ALA A 307 -22.90 15.36 -0.52
CA ALA A 307 -23.33 14.15 -1.21
C ALA A 307 -22.15 13.42 -1.89
N LEU A 308 -21.23 14.15 -2.52
CA LEU A 308 -20.04 13.59 -3.14
C LEU A 308 -19.06 13.01 -2.09
N MET A 309 -18.91 13.65 -0.94
CA MET A 309 -18.15 13.11 0.20
C MET A 309 -18.77 11.82 0.76
N LEU A 310 -20.10 11.73 0.87
CA LEU A 310 -20.80 10.50 1.28
C LEU A 310 -20.63 9.38 0.25
N ALA A 311 -20.72 9.69 -1.04
CA ALA A 311 -20.48 8.72 -2.11
C ALA A 311 -19.04 8.18 -2.07
N LEU A 312 -18.05 9.05 -1.82
CA LEU A 312 -16.65 8.65 -1.63
C LEU A 312 -16.44 7.80 -0.38
N ALA A 313 -17.05 8.15 0.76
CA ALA A 313 -17.01 7.33 1.98
C ALA A 313 -17.55 5.91 1.72
N LEU A 314 -18.65 5.81 0.97
CA LEU A 314 -19.27 4.55 0.60
C LEU A 314 -18.35 3.75 -0.36
N ALA A 315 -17.75 4.40 -1.35
CA ALA A 315 -16.81 3.76 -2.27
C ALA A 315 -15.57 3.21 -1.55
N LEU A 316 -15.02 3.95 -0.57
CA LEU A 316 -13.91 3.52 0.29
C LEU A 316 -14.28 2.35 1.22
N ALA A 317 -15.55 2.29 1.68
CA ALA A 317 -16.05 1.19 2.51
C ALA A 317 -16.22 -0.12 1.73
N PHE A 318 -16.50 -0.05 0.42
CA PHE A 318 -16.69 -1.21 -0.46
C PHE A 318 -15.48 -1.51 -1.37
N ASN A 319 -14.29 -0.94 -1.11
CA ASN A 319 -13.08 -1.06 -1.96
C ASN A 319 -13.26 -0.62 -3.44
N VAL A 320 -14.33 0.10 -3.77
CA VAL A 320 -14.66 0.51 -5.14
C VAL A 320 -13.65 1.53 -5.69
N THR A 321 -13.02 2.31 -4.81
CA THR A 321 -11.91 3.21 -5.17
C THR A 321 -10.72 2.47 -5.74
N ASP A 322 -10.43 1.27 -5.24
CA ASP A 322 -9.22 0.53 -5.56
C ASP A 322 -9.43 -0.19 -6.90
N ALA A 323 -10.64 -0.71 -7.14
CA ALA A 323 -11.08 -1.15 -8.46
C ALA A 323 -11.08 -0.01 -9.50
N LEU A 324 -11.53 1.19 -9.12
CA LEU A 324 -11.57 2.35 -10.03
C LEU A 324 -10.17 2.93 -10.31
N GLN A 325 -9.24 2.87 -9.36
CA GLN A 325 -7.84 3.25 -9.57
C GLN A 325 -7.12 2.28 -10.50
N ARG A 326 -7.38 0.97 -10.40
CA ARG A 326 -6.88 -0.04 -11.36
C ARG A 326 -7.51 0.10 -12.76
N ALA A 327 -8.73 0.63 -12.86
CA ALA A 327 -9.45 0.78 -14.13
C ALA A 327 -9.22 2.11 -14.87
N LEU A 328 -8.44 3.04 -14.33
CA LEU A 328 -8.16 4.35 -14.94
C LEU A 328 -6.71 4.43 -15.43
N PRO A 329 -6.44 4.53 -16.75
CA PRO A 329 -5.07 4.56 -17.27
C PRO A 329 -4.27 5.75 -16.70
N GLY A 330 -3.13 5.46 -16.08
CA GLY A 330 -2.45 6.36 -15.16
C GLY A 330 -1.65 7.48 -15.84
N TYR A 331 -2.19 8.69 -15.85
CA TYR A 331 -1.40 9.90 -16.15
C TYR A 331 -0.32 10.19 -15.09
N THR A 332 -0.38 9.54 -13.92
CA THR A 332 0.64 9.60 -12.86
C THR A 332 1.68 8.48 -12.91
N GLU A 333 1.36 7.34 -13.53
CA GLU A 333 2.28 6.19 -13.61
C GLU A 333 3.56 6.56 -14.35
N SER A 334 3.46 7.26 -15.49
CA SER A 334 4.63 7.73 -16.26
C SER A 334 5.62 8.65 -15.52
N LEU A 335 5.24 9.15 -14.33
CA LEU A 335 6.09 9.96 -13.44
C LEU A 335 6.52 9.21 -12.18
N GLN A 336 5.74 8.23 -11.71
CA GLN A 336 6.16 7.33 -10.62
C GLN A 336 7.10 6.24 -11.13
N SER A 337 6.86 5.70 -12.34
CA SER A 337 7.70 4.68 -12.97
C SER A 337 9.13 5.20 -13.12
N ARG A 338 9.34 6.41 -13.66
CA ARG A 338 10.67 7.04 -13.76
C ARG A 338 11.41 7.30 -12.44
N VAL A 339 10.75 7.14 -11.29
CA VAL A 339 11.38 7.20 -9.96
C VAL A 339 11.60 5.79 -9.37
N ALA A 340 10.75 4.82 -9.71
CA ALA A 340 10.84 3.42 -9.30
C ALA A 340 11.73 2.54 -10.22
N GLU A 341 11.85 2.90 -11.50
CA GLU A 341 12.67 2.26 -12.55
C GLU A 341 14.16 2.64 -12.46
N ASN A 342 14.56 3.46 -11.48
CA ASN A 342 15.97 3.76 -11.27
C ASN A 342 16.67 2.47 -10.84
N GLU A 343 17.69 2.01 -11.57
CA GLU A 343 18.35 0.71 -11.34
C GLU A 343 18.88 0.56 -9.90
N THR A 344 19.31 1.67 -9.29
CA THR A 344 19.75 1.72 -7.87
C THR A 344 18.62 1.47 -6.87
N VAL A 345 17.37 1.73 -7.24
CA VAL A 345 16.16 1.47 -6.44
C VAL A 345 15.69 0.03 -6.64
N GLN A 346 15.72 -0.49 -7.87
CA GLN A 346 15.48 -1.91 -8.16
C GLN A 346 16.48 -2.82 -7.40
N GLN A 347 17.78 -2.51 -7.39
CA GLN A 347 18.78 -3.21 -6.57
C GLN A 347 18.58 -3.11 -5.05
N GLN A 348 17.72 -2.20 -4.57
CA GLN A 348 17.38 -2.03 -3.15
C GLN A 348 15.95 -2.49 -2.81
N LEU A 349 15.16 -2.89 -3.81
CA LEU A 349 13.82 -3.48 -3.69
C LEU A 349 13.82 -5.00 -3.90
N ASP A 350 14.97 -5.59 -4.24
CA ASP A 350 15.23 -7.02 -4.16
C ASP A 350 15.03 -7.49 -2.69
N LEU A 351 14.00 -8.30 -2.45
CA LEU A 351 13.43 -8.58 -1.11
C LEU A 351 14.40 -9.29 -0.14
N GLY A 352 15.54 -9.79 -0.62
CA GLY A 352 16.65 -10.32 0.20
C GLY A 352 17.82 -9.33 0.39
N GLY A 353 17.54 -8.02 0.46
CA GLY A 353 18.53 -6.98 0.12
C GLY A 353 19.05 -6.04 1.22
N LEU A 354 18.41 -5.90 2.38
CA LEU A 354 18.85 -4.91 3.38
C LEU A 354 19.97 -5.45 4.29
N VAL A 355 21.21 -5.04 4.00
CA VAL A 355 22.37 -5.25 4.87
C VAL A 355 22.33 -4.28 6.05
N THR A 356 22.38 -4.81 7.27
CA THR A 356 22.40 -4.08 8.53
C THR A 356 23.56 -4.59 9.39
N ALA A 357 23.93 -3.86 10.45
CA ALA A 357 24.95 -4.30 11.40
C ALA A 357 24.59 -5.61 12.14
N GLU A 358 23.33 -6.02 12.08
CA GLU A 358 22.83 -7.25 12.68
C GLU A 358 22.99 -8.47 11.76
N ASN A 359 22.87 -8.29 10.43
CA ASN A 359 22.84 -9.37 9.44
C ASN A 359 24.00 -9.34 8.42
N GLU A 360 24.94 -8.39 8.56
CA GLU A 360 26.16 -8.34 7.74
C GLU A 360 27.01 -9.61 7.88
N GLY A 361 27.03 -10.19 9.09
CA GLY A 361 27.78 -11.39 9.40
C GLY A 361 27.33 -12.63 8.60
N LEU A 362 26.07 -12.71 8.19
CA LEU A 362 25.50 -13.86 7.46
C LEU A 362 26.27 -14.15 6.16
N ALA A 363 26.82 -13.11 5.53
CA ALA A 363 27.62 -13.24 4.31
C ALA A 363 29.00 -13.93 4.51
N ARG A 364 29.38 -14.26 5.75
CA ARG A 364 30.57 -15.09 6.05
C ARG A 364 30.32 -16.58 5.80
N CYS A 365 29.07 -17.01 5.75
CA CYS A 365 28.71 -18.40 5.52
C CYS A 365 28.37 -18.67 4.05
N THR A 366 28.75 -19.84 3.57
CA THR A 366 28.45 -20.33 2.22
C THR A 366 27.19 -21.18 2.26
N ASN A 367 26.29 -20.99 1.29
CA ASN A 367 25.09 -21.82 1.18
C ASN A 367 25.44 -23.31 1.10
N ASN A 368 24.72 -24.15 1.86
CA ASN A 368 24.88 -25.61 1.89
C ASN A 368 26.32 -26.06 2.22
N ALA A 369 26.99 -25.35 3.14
CA ALA A 369 28.29 -25.78 3.67
C ALA A 369 28.21 -27.15 4.35
N ALA A 370 29.14 -28.06 4.05
CA ALA A 370 29.21 -29.41 4.64
C ALA A 370 29.77 -29.44 6.08
N GLU A 371 30.24 -28.31 6.60
CA GLU A 371 30.84 -28.17 7.94
C GLU A 371 30.32 -26.88 8.60
N LEU A 372 30.30 -26.85 9.94
CA LEU A 372 29.88 -25.68 10.71
C LEU A 372 30.82 -24.47 10.50
N GLN A 373 30.23 -23.35 10.12
CA GLN A 373 30.90 -22.05 9.93
C GLN A 373 30.56 -21.09 11.08
N GLU A 374 30.88 -19.80 10.97
CA GLU A 374 30.52 -18.79 11.98
C GLU A 374 30.04 -17.50 11.28
N CYS A 375 28.72 -17.37 11.15
CA CYS A 375 28.08 -16.24 10.47
C CYS A 375 27.75 -15.08 11.42
N GLY A 376 28.13 -15.16 12.70
CA GLY A 376 27.83 -14.14 13.70
C GLY A 376 26.43 -14.31 14.33
N PRO A 377 25.97 -13.33 15.13
CA PRO A 377 24.71 -13.46 15.85
C PRO A 377 23.55 -13.63 14.87
N ALA A 378 22.60 -14.50 15.23
CA ALA A 378 21.35 -14.62 14.49
C ALA A 378 20.50 -13.33 14.62
N PRO A 379 19.99 -12.76 13.51
CA PRO A 379 19.08 -11.61 13.56
C PRO A 379 17.78 -11.96 14.29
N GLU A 380 17.23 -11.05 15.09
CA GLU A 380 16.02 -11.32 15.88
C GLU A 380 14.77 -11.50 15.00
N ILE A 381 13.90 -12.42 15.42
CA ILE A 381 12.60 -12.70 14.81
C ILE A 381 11.66 -11.52 15.09
N ARG A 382 11.23 -10.80 14.05
CA ARG A 382 10.51 -9.52 14.18
C ARG A 382 9.36 -9.38 13.19
N GLY A 383 8.40 -8.53 13.53
CA GLY A 383 7.26 -8.21 12.65
C GLY A 383 6.34 -9.41 12.37
N ILE A 384 6.33 -10.38 13.29
CA ILE A 384 5.47 -11.57 13.25
C ILE A 384 4.04 -11.15 13.62
N ASP A 385 3.09 -11.44 12.74
CA ASP A 385 1.68 -11.07 12.93
C ASP A 385 0.98 -11.99 13.94
N THR A 386 1.28 -13.30 13.88
CA THR A 386 0.69 -14.34 14.73
C THR A 386 1.72 -15.44 14.96
N TRP A 387 1.75 -15.99 16.19
CA TRP A 387 2.43 -17.25 16.49
C TRP A 387 1.41 -18.38 16.58
N LEU A 388 1.77 -19.53 16.02
CA LEU A 388 1.01 -20.78 16.04
C LEU A 388 1.85 -21.85 16.76
N ASN A 389 1.18 -22.85 17.34
CA ASN A 389 1.76 -23.92 18.15
C ASN A 389 2.55 -23.49 19.42
N SER A 390 2.73 -22.18 19.65
CA SER A 390 3.42 -21.65 20.83
C SER A 390 3.00 -20.21 21.17
N ASP A 391 3.36 -19.78 22.39
CA ASP A 391 3.50 -18.34 22.68
C ASP A 391 4.70 -17.74 21.90
N PRO A 392 4.78 -16.40 21.72
CA PRO A 392 5.87 -15.75 21.02
C PRO A 392 7.26 -16.04 21.61
N LEU A 393 8.20 -16.47 20.77
CA LEU A 393 9.59 -16.75 21.15
C LEU A 393 10.53 -15.61 20.72
N THR A 394 11.64 -15.44 21.43
CA THR A 394 12.75 -14.56 21.06
C THR A 394 14.08 -15.32 21.09
N LEU A 395 15.04 -14.95 20.26
CA LEU A 395 16.34 -15.63 20.26
C LEU A 395 17.11 -15.45 21.58
N GLU A 396 16.87 -14.36 22.32
CA GLU A 396 17.39 -14.19 23.68
C GLU A 396 16.84 -15.26 24.64
N SER A 397 15.53 -15.55 24.58
CA SER A 397 14.89 -16.56 25.44
C SER A 397 15.34 -18.00 25.15
N LEU A 398 15.91 -18.24 23.96
CA LEU A 398 16.37 -19.55 23.50
C LEU A 398 17.87 -19.78 23.68
N ARG A 399 18.60 -18.85 24.33
CA ARG A 399 20.02 -19.07 24.68
C ARG A 399 20.20 -20.33 25.53
N GLY A 400 21.23 -21.10 25.21
CA GLY A 400 21.45 -22.44 25.75
C GLY A 400 20.82 -23.58 24.94
N ARG A 401 19.98 -23.29 23.93
CA ARG A 401 19.41 -24.29 23.00
C ARG A 401 19.97 -24.13 21.60
N VAL A 402 20.01 -25.23 20.84
CA VAL A 402 20.26 -25.18 19.40
C VAL A 402 18.94 -24.79 18.74
N VAL A 403 18.96 -23.81 17.83
CA VAL A 403 17.74 -23.32 17.16
C VAL A 403 17.85 -23.53 15.65
N LEU A 404 16.81 -24.10 15.06
CA LEU A 404 16.66 -24.22 13.61
C LEU A 404 15.54 -23.28 13.16
N ILE A 405 15.86 -22.28 12.35
CA ILE A 405 14.87 -21.45 11.68
C ILE A 405 14.60 -22.06 10.32
N ASP A 406 13.35 -22.42 10.05
CA ASP A 406 12.87 -22.98 8.79
C ASP A 406 11.95 -21.98 8.09
N PHE A 407 12.37 -21.42 6.97
CA PHE A 407 11.54 -20.54 6.13
C PHE A 407 10.74 -21.36 5.13
N TRP A 408 9.42 -21.37 5.29
CA TRP A 408 8.51 -22.19 4.49
C TRP A 408 7.26 -21.42 4.03
N ALA A 409 6.58 -21.96 3.02
CA ALA A 409 5.25 -21.55 2.56
C ALA A 409 4.45 -22.82 2.26
N TYR A 410 3.18 -22.89 2.68
CA TYR A 410 2.46 -24.16 2.66
C TYR A 410 2.12 -24.67 1.25
N SER A 411 2.05 -23.79 0.25
CA SER A 411 1.77 -24.19 -1.15
C SER A 411 3.01 -24.56 -1.97
N CYS A 412 4.22 -24.28 -1.47
CA CYS A 412 5.48 -24.56 -2.14
C CYS A 412 5.86 -26.06 -2.06
N ILE A 413 5.99 -26.76 -3.20
CA ILE A 413 6.31 -28.20 -3.22
C ILE A 413 7.63 -28.54 -2.53
N ASN A 414 8.66 -27.70 -2.72
CA ASN A 414 9.98 -27.89 -2.13
C ASN A 414 9.90 -27.85 -0.59
N CYS A 415 9.03 -26.98 -0.05
CA CYS A 415 8.74 -26.96 1.38
C CYS A 415 8.00 -28.23 1.81
N GLN A 416 6.99 -28.68 1.05
CA GLN A 416 6.23 -29.89 1.39
C GLN A 416 7.11 -31.16 1.42
N ARG A 417 8.16 -31.25 0.59
CA ARG A 417 9.16 -32.34 0.64
C ARG A 417 10.21 -32.16 1.75
N SER A 418 10.57 -30.92 2.09
CA SER A 418 11.53 -30.61 3.16
C SER A 418 10.95 -30.78 4.58
N VAL A 419 9.70 -30.37 4.81
CA VAL A 419 9.06 -30.36 6.13
C VAL A 419 9.07 -31.73 6.83
N PRO A 420 8.83 -32.89 6.18
CA PRO A 420 8.97 -34.20 6.81
C PRO A 420 10.34 -34.46 7.47
N HIS A 421 11.44 -33.95 6.90
CA HIS A 421 12.77 -34.01 7.53
C HIS A 421 12.84 -33.10 8.76
N VAL A 422 12.32 -31.87 8.67
CA VAL A 422 12.30 -30.88 9.75
C VAL A 422 11.45 -31.36 10.94
N THR A 423 10.26 -31.92 10.69
CA THR A 423 9.40 -32.52 11.71
C THR A 423 10.10 -33.71 12.39
N ALA A 424 10.76 -34.59 11.63
CA ALA A 424 11.49 -35.71 12.22
C ALA A 424 12.66 -35.26 13.10
N TRP A 425 13.37 -34.17 12.74
CA TRP A 425 14.42 -33.60 13.58
C TRP A 425 13.87 -32.97 14.86
N ASP A 426 12.76 -32.25 14.77
CA ASP A 426 12.08 -31.70 15.95
C ASP A 426 11.64 -32.84 16.89
N GLU A 427 10.91 -33.83 16.40
CA GLU A 427 10.51 -35.02 17.17
C GLU A 427 11.70 -35.74 17.83
N ALA A 428 12.80 -35.93 17.10
CA ALA A 428 13.98 -36.65 17.59
C ALA A 428 14.83 -35.85 18.59
N TYR A 429 14.89 -34.52 18.48
CA TYR A 429 15.90 -33.70 19.17
C TYR A 429 15.35 -32.59 20.06
N ARG A 430 14.05 -32.30 20.06
CA ARG A 430 13.41 -31.27 20.92
C ARG A 430 13.72 -31.45 22.40
N ASP A 431 13.70 -32.69 22.90
CA ASP A 431 14.06 -33.04 24.28
C ASP A 431 15.57 -33.01 24.55
N ALA A 432 16.40 -33.19 23.51
CA ALA A 432 17.86 -33.08 23.59
C ALA A 432 18.38 -31.63 23.53
N GLY A 433 17.49 -30.64 23.35
CA GLY A 433 17.83 -29.21 23.35
C GLY A 433 17.74 -28.53 21.98
N LEU A 434 17.19 -29.18 20.95
CA LEU A 434 16.80 -28.51 19.71
C LEU A 434 15.53 -27.67 19.95
N THR A 435 15.36 -26.61 19.17
CA THR A 435 14.08 -25.90 19.04
C THR A 435 13.94 -25.44 17.59
N VAL A 436 12.96 -26.01 16.90
CA VAL A 436 12.61 -25.61 15.52
C VAL A 436 11.61 -24.46 15.57
N ILE A 437 11.77 -23.47 14.69
CA ILE A 437 10.80 -22.40 14.45
C ILE A 437 10.55 -22.30 12.95
N GLY A 438 9.34 -22.66 12.52
CA GLY A 438 8.88 -22.47 11.16
C GLY A 438 8.48 -21.02 10.93
N VAL A 439 9.32 -20.21 10.29
CA VAL A 439 8.95 -18.87 9.84
C VAL A 439 8.15 -19.01 8.55
N HIS A 440 6.83 -18.99 8.67
CA HIS A 440 5.93 -19.02 7.53
C HIS A 440 5.90 -17.63 6.87
N THR A 441 6.68 -17.47 5.80
CA THR A 441 6.68 -16.27 4.97
C THR A 441 5.88 -16.55 3.70
N PRO A 442 4.76 -15.84 3.44
CA PRO A 442 3.87 -16.17 2.33
C PRO A 442 4.50 -15.82 0.97
N GLU A 443 4.35 -16.71 -0.01
CA GLU A 443 4.68 -16.44 -1.40
C GLU A 443 3.51 -15.75 -2.14
N TYR A 444 2.28 -16.13 -1.78
CA TYR A 444 1.04 -15.63 -2.36
C TYR A 444 0.15 -14.91 -1.34
N ALA A 445 -0.73 -14.03 -1.83
CA ALA A 445 -1.65 -13.28 -0.98
C ALA A 445 -2.51 -14.19 -0.10
N PHE A 446 -2.99 -15.34 -0.63
CA PHE A 446 -3.86 -16.28 0.09
C PHE A 446 -3.16 -17.03 1.25
N GLU A 447 -1.83 -16.97 1.33
CA GLU A 447 -1.05 -17.57 2.40
C GLU A 447 -0.90 -16.62 3.61
N ARG A 448 -1.43 -15.39 3.50
CA ARG A 448 -1.50 -14.43 4.61
C ARG A 448 -2.65 -14.76 5.57
N GLU A 449 -3.65 -15.49 5.12
CA GLU A 449 -4.79 -15.92 5.93
C GLU A 449 -4.37 -17.03 6.90
N THR A 450 -4.21 -16.70 8.18
CA THR A 450 -3.78 -17.62 9.25
C THR A 450 -4.53 -18.97 9.26
N ARG A 451 -5.83 -18.99 8.92
CA ARG A 451 -6.61 -20.23 8.82
C ARG A 451 -6.10 -21.20 7.75
N ASN A 452 -5.54 -20.67 6.66
CA ASN A 452 -4.98 -21.44 5.56
C ASN A 452 -3.61 -22.00 5.98
N VAL A 453 -2.80 -21.18 6.67
CA VAL A 453 -1.51 -21.59 7.26
C VAL A 453 -1.69 -22.72 8.27
N VAL A 454 -2.68 -22.62 9.17
CA VAL A 454 -3.04 -23.70 10.12
C VAL A 454 -3.41 -24.97 9.37
N ALA A 455 -4.36 -24.91 8.42
CA ALA A 455 -4.77 -26.10 7.65
C ALA A 455 -3.64 -26.70 6.78
N GLY A 456 -2.68 -25.88 6.35
CA GLY A 456 -1.47 -26.33 5.67
C GLY A 456 -0.49 -27.02 6.62
N GLY A 457 -0.23 -26.43 7.79
CA GLY A 457 0.63 -26.99 8.83
C GLY A 457 0.08 -28.30 9.39
N ASP A 458 -1.23 -28.37 9.68
CA ASP A 458 -1.92 -29.58 10.12
C ASP A 458 -1.75 -30.73 9.10
N ARG A 459 -1.87 -30.43 7.80
CA ARG A 459 -1.70 -31.41 6.71
C ARG A 459 -0.26 -31.91 6.58
N LEU A 460 0.72 -31.07 6.94
CA LEU A 460 2.15 -31.38 6.88
C LEU A 460 2.71 -31.95 8.20
N GLY A 461 1.87 -32.07 9.25
CA GLY A 461 2.30 -32.57 10.56
C GLY A 461 3.20 -31.60 11.33
N ILE A 462 3.06 -30.29 11.11
CA ILE A 462 3.88 -29.28 11.79
C ILE A 462 3.35 -29.03 13.21
N GLU A 463 3.99 -29.64 14.19
CA GLU A 463 3.73 -29.41 15.63
C GLU A 463 4.70 -28.42 16.29
N TYR A 464 5.80 -28.06 15.64
CA TYR A 464 6.76 -27.07 16.16
C TYR A 464 6.21 -25.64 16.10
N PRO A 465 6.76 -24.70 16.91
CA PRO A 465 6.46 -23.27 16.83
C PRO A 465 6.47 -22.71 15.40
N VAL A 466 5.41 -22.01 15.00
CA VAL A 466 5.34 -21.33 13.70
C VAL A 466 5.13 -19.83 13.88
N ALA A 467 5.99 -19.04 13.25
CA ALA A 467 5.95 -17.58 13.25
C ALA A 467 5.45 -17.09 11.90
N GLN A 468 4.25 -16.50 11.84
CA GLN A 468 3.65 -16.02 10.59
C GLN A 468 4.18 -14.62 10.24
N ASP A 469 5.04 -14.53 9.22
CA ASP A 469 5.74 -13.30 8.78
C ASP A 469 5.08 -12.71 7.51
N ASN A 470 3.84 -12.20 7.61
CA ASN A 470 3.13 -11.66 6.45
C ASN A 470 3.72 -10.32 5.96
N SER A 471 4.63 -9.73 6.74
CA SER A 471 5.30 -8.48 6.43
C SER A 471 6.69 -8.65 5.80
N TYR A 472 7.19 -9.89 5.66
CA TYR A 472 8.57 -10.22 5.27
C TYR A 472 9.63 -9.59 6.19
N SER A 473 9.28 -9.25 7.42
CA SER A 473 10.16 -8.54 8.36
C SER A 473 11.29 -9.44 8.86
N THR A 474 11.00 -10.72 9.13
CA THR A 474 12.00 -11.71 9.52
C THR A 474 12.74 -12.24 8.29
N TRP A 475 12.03 -12.51 7.19
CA TRP A 475 12.63 -12.86 5.90
C TRP A 475 13.73 -11.88 5.46
N THR A 476 13.41 -10.57 5.48
CA THR A 476 14.35 -9.51 5.09
C THR A 476 15.50 -9.38 6.10
N ALA A 477 15.23 -9.56 7.41
CA ALA A 477 16.26 -9.52 8.44
C ALA A 477 17.29 -10.64 8.27
N TYR A 478 16.85 -11.86 7.94
CA TYR A 478 17.70 -13.02 7.63
C TYR A 478 18.32 -12.97 6.23
N ARG A 479 17.95 -11.96 5.41
CA ARG A 479 18.37 -11.79 4.01
C ARG A 479 18.05 -13.02 3.16
N ASN A 480 16.94 -13.70 3.48
CA ASN A 480 16.53 -14.89 2.75
C ASN A 480 16.05 -14.55 1.33
N ARG A 481 16.09 -15.54 0.44
CA ARG A 481 15.79 -15.44 -0.98
C ARG A 481 15.02 -16.64 -1.54
N TYR A 482 14.88 -17.73 -0.77
CA TYR A 482 14.40 -19.01 -1.27
C TYR A 482 13.48 -19.72 -0.28
N TRP A 483 12.61 -20.57 -0.83
CA TRP A 483 11.77 -21.52 -0.11
C TRP A 483 12.13 -22.96 -0.57
N PRO A 484 12.42 -23.89 0.35
CA PRO A 484 12.68 -23.68 1.77
C PRO A 484 14.03 -22.97 2.01
N ALA A 485 14.27 -22.50 3.23
CA ALA A 485 15.60 -22.13 3.69
C ALA A 485 15.78 -22.33 5.21
N HIS A 486 16.89 -22.95 5.59
CA HIS A 486 17.23 -23.29 6.96
C HIS A 486 18.41 -22.45 7.48
N TYR A 487 18.27 -21.90 8.68
CA TYR A 487 19.36 -21.23 9.40
C TYR A 487 19.55 -21.93 10.75
N LEU A 488 20.69 -22.59 10.91
CA LEU A 488 21.04 -23.33 12.13
C LEU A 488 21.87 -22.44 13.05
N ILE A 489 21.44 -22.34 14.31
CA ILE A 489 21.95 -21.43 15.33
C ILE A 489 22.39 -22.26 16.54
N ASP A 490 23.57 -21.97 17.09
CA ASP A 490 24.05 -22.64 18.30
C ASP A 490 23.51 -22.06 19.62
N ALA A 491 23.89 -22.68 20.73
CA ALA A 491 23.48 -22.30 22.08
C ALA A 491 23.89 -20.86 22.49
N ASP A 492 24.93 -20.29 21.88
CA ASP A 492 25.35 -18.90 22.10
C ASP A 492 24.56 -17.91 21.21
N GLY A 493 23.71 -18.43 20.32
CA GLY A 493 22.88 -17.69 19.39
C GLY A 493 23.62 -17.19 18.16
N VAL A 494 24.69 -17.88 17.76
CA VAL A 494 25.48 -17.61 16.56
C VAL A 494 24.99 -18.50 15.43
N VAL A 495 24.75 -17.96 14.24
CA VAL A 495 24.43 -18.76 13.05
C VAL A 495 25.67 -19.55 12.65
N ARG A 496 25.51 -20.86 12.48
CA ARG A 496 26.61 -21.80 12.19
C ARG A 496 26.47 -22.49 10.84
N HIS A 497 25.27 -22.56 10.29
CA HIS A 497 25.02 -23.09 8.96
C HIS A 497 23.82 -22.39 8.32
N ILE A 498 23.87 -22.23 6.99
CA ILE A 498 22.81 -21.67 6.16
C ILE A 498 22.60 -22.63 4.98
N SER A 499 21.37 -23.10 4.81
CA SER A 499 20.92 -23.89 3.67
C SER A 499 19.75 -23.16 3.01
N GLN A 500 19.82 -22.95 1.70
CA GLN A 500 18.81 -22.30 0.89
C GLN A 500 18.53 -23.18 -0.32
N GLY A 501 17.24 -23.47 -0.54
CA GLY A 501 16.77 -24.52 -1.45
C GLY A 501 16.57 -25.86 -0.75
N GLU A 502 16.06 -26.83 -1.51
CA GLU A 502 15.75 -28.18 -1.05
C GLU A 502 17.01 -29.07 -0.97
N GLY A 503 16.99 -30.06 -0.07
CA GLY A 503 18.04 -31.06 0.08
C GLY A 503 19.07 -30.74 1.18
N GLY A 504 20.20 -31.46 1.17
CA GLY A 504 21.27 -31.30 2.16
C GLY A 504 20.97 -31.86 3.55
N TYR A 505 19.87 -32.62 3.70
CA TYR A 505 19.33 -33.06 4.98
C TYR A 505 20.33 -33.80 5.87
N GLU A 506 21.08 -34.78 5.33
CA GLU A 506 22.08 -35.55 6.10
C GLU A 506 23.17 -34.66 6.71
N ALA A 507 23.66 -33.67 5.95
CA ALA A 507 24.68 -32.74 6.43
C ALA A 507 24.10 -31.79 7.49
N THR A 508 22.91 -31.25 7.27
CA THR A 508 22.20 -30.40 8.23
C THR A 508 21.93 -31.14 9.55
N GLU A 509 21.49 -32.40 9.48
CA GLU A 509 21.26 -33.23 10.66
C GLU A 509 22.56 -33.56 11.41
N ALA A 510 23.64 -33.91 10.71
CA ALA A 510 24.94 -34.12 11.32
C ALA A 510 25.42 -32.88 12.08
N MET A 511 25.21 -31.69 11.51
CA MET A 511 25.52 -30.40 12.14
C MET A 511 24.60 -30.06 13.32
N ILE A 512 23.31 -30.40 13.28
CA ILE A 512 22.39 -30.32 14.43
C ILE A 512 22.93 -31.18 15.57
N ARG A 513 23.24 -32.45 15.31
CA ARG A 513 23.76 -33.40 16.31
C ARG A 513 25.10 -32.95 16.90
N GLU A 514 25.99 -32.37 16.08
CA GLU A 514 27.26 -31.79 16.54
C GLU A 514 27.04 -30.59 17.48
N LEU A 515 26.12 -29.68 17.14
CA LEU A 515 25.80 -28.53 17.99
C LEU A 515 25.13 -28.94 19.31
N LEU A 516 24.23 -29.93 19.29
CA LEU A 516 23.59 -30.46 20.50
C LEU A 516 24.64 -31.08 21.44
N THR A 517 25.55 -31.89 20.90
CA THR A 517 26.66 -32.51 21.66
C THR A 517 27.62 -31.45 22.22
N ARG A 518 27.80 -30.31 21.54
CA ARG A 518 28.59 -29.17 22.05
C ARG A 518 27.85 -28.39 23.14
N ALA A 519 26.53 -28.26 23.05
CA ALA A 519 25.70 -27.55 24.03
C ALA A 519 25.56 -28.35 25.35
N ASP A 520 25.28 -29.65 25.28
CA ASP A 520 25.37 -30.57 26.42
C ASP A 520 26.14 -31.85 26.04
N PRO A 521 27.42 -31.97 26.43
CA PRO A 521 28.21 -33.18 26.26
C PRO A 521 27.70 -34.42 27.01
N ARG A 522 26.59 -34.33 27.75
CA ARG A 522 25.90 -35.46 28.39
C ARG A 522 24.58 -35.85 27.70
N ALA A 523 24.15 -35.12 26.67
CA ALA A 523 22.92 -35.45 25.94
C ALA A 523 23.08 -36.80 25.23
N GLU A 524 22.20 -37.75 25.54
CA GLU A 524 22.07 -39.00 24.78
C GLU A 524 21.16 -38.73 23.57
N LEU A 525 21.76 -38.57 22.39
CA LEU A 525 21.03 -38.39 21.14
C LEU A 525 20.52 -39.75 20.62
N PRO A 526 19.33 -39.84 20.01
CA PRO A 526 18.89 -41.04 19.29
C PRO A 526 19.79 -41.32 18.08
N GLU A 527 19.53 -42.41 17.34
CA GLU A 527 20.10 -42.58 16.00
C GLU A 527 19.61 -41.48 15.04
N PRO A 528 20.34 -41.18 13.94
CA PRO A 528 19.88 -40.24 12.92
C PRO A 528 18.51 -40.62 12.32
N THR A 529 17.75 -39.62 11.89
CA THR A 529 16.44 -39.83 11.28
C THR A 529 16.55 -40.58 9.96
N THR A 530 15.54 -41.40 9.64
CA THR A 530 15.53 -42.27 8.46
C THR A 530 14.51 -41.83 7.41
N VAL A 531 14.23 -40.53 7.34
CA VAL A 531 13.34 -39.93 6.32
C VAL A 531 14.00 -40.06 4.95
N VAL A 532 13.24 -40.57 3.97
CA VAL A 532 13.75 -40.77 2.60
C VAL A 532 13.90 -39.42 1.90
N ASP A 533 15.13 -39.08 1.50
CA ASP A 533 15.41 -37.87 0.71
C ASP A 533 14.87 -38.01 -0.72
N THR A 534 13.67 -37.47 -0.90
CA THR A 534 12.90 -37.36 -2.17
C THR A 534 13.22 -36.10 -2.96
N THR A 535 14.31 -35.38 -2.64
CA THR A 535 14.72 -34.21 -3.44
C THR A 535 14.90 -34.63 -4.90
N PRO A 536 14.32 -33.89 -5.88
CA PRO A 536 14.46 -34.22 -7.30
C PRO A 536 15.93 -34.21 -7.75
N ARG A 537 16.39 -35.30 -8.38
CA ARG A 537 17.79 -35.46 -8.85
C ARG A 537 17.83 -35.71 -10.36
N GLY A 538 17.44 -34.70 -11.14
CA GLY A 538 17.50 -34.72 -12.61
C GLY A 538 18.18 -33.47 -13.17
N GLU A 539 18.99 -33.64 -14.23
CA GLU A 539 19.41 -32.49 -15.04
C GLU A 539 18.25 -32.04 -15.93
N GLY A 540 18.07 -30.73 -16.12
CA GLY A 540 17.01 -30.20 -16.99
C GLY A 540 15.59 -30.45 -16.49
N ILE A 541 15.36 -30.43 -15.16
CA ILE A 541 14.01 -30.29 -14.61
C ILE A 541 13.49 -28.88 -14.93
N THR A 542 12.24 -28.77 -15.37
CA THR A 542 11.60 -27.48 -15.64
C THR A 542 11.59 -26.61 -14.37
N PRO A 543 12.04 -25.35 -14.40
CA PRO A 543 11.98 -24.47 -13.24
C PRO A 543 10.53 -24.06 -12.93
N GLU A 544 10.23 -23.71 -11.66
CA GLU A 544 8.88 -23.28 -11.25
C GLU A 544 8.31 -22.23 -12.21
N THR A 545 7.12 -22.49 -12.73
CA THR A 545 6.55 -21.73 -13.83
C THR A 545 5.40 -20.87 -13.35
N TYR A 546 5.70 -19.61 -13.01
CA TYR A 546 4.72 -18.63 -12.55
C TYR A 546 3.80 -18.15 -13.68
N LEU A 547 2.49 -18.23 -13.44
CA LEU A 547 1.44 -17.80 -14.36
C LEU A 547 1.06 -16.31 -14.21
N SER A 548 1.59 -15.66 -13.18
CA SER A 548 1.33 -14.24 -12.88
C SER A 548 2.17 -13.27 -13.72
N VAL A 549 1.63 -12.07 -13.95
CA VAL A 549 2.24 -11.03 -14.79
C VAL A 549 3.61 -10.58 -14.28
N GLY A 550 3.77 -10.51 -12.95
CA GLY A 550 4.97 -9.96 -12.31
C GLY A 550 6.10 -10.95 -12.04
N LYS A 551 5.83 -12.27 -12.00
CA LYS A 551 6.85 -13.30 -11.67
C LYS A 551 7.25 -14.19 -12.85
N ARG A 552 6.47 -14.24 -13.93
CA ARG A 552 6.76 -15.07 -15.11
C ARG A 552 8.13 -14.75 -15.72
N PHE A 553 8.84 -15.78 -16.19
CA PHE A 553 10.07 -15.65 -16.98
C PHE A 553 10.07 -16.55 -18.22
N ASN A 554 9.23 -17.58 -18.26
CA ASN A 554 9.14 -18.59 -19.31
C ASN A 554 7.77 -18.64 -20.00
N ALA A 555 7.16 -17.48 -20.25
CA ALA A 555 5.95 -17.38 -21.06
C ALA A 555 6.27 -17.53 -22.55
N ALA A 556 5.54 -18.38 -23.27
CA ALA A 556 5.60 -18.53 -24.72
C ALA A 556 4.75 -17.47 -25.47
N GLY A 557 4.67 -16.26 -24.93
CA GLY A 557 3.86 -15.16 -25.45
C GLY A 557 3.91 -13.91 -24.58
N GLU A 558 3.43 -12.79 -25.13
CA GLU A 558 3.19 -11.57 -24.36
C GLU A 558 1.83 -11.65 -23.68
N TYR A 559 1.84 -11.59 -22.35
CA TYR A 559 0.65 -11.53 -21.49
C TYR A 559 0.69 -10.20 -20.73
N ASP A 560 -0.44 -9.60 -20.39
CA ASP A 560 -0.50 -8.31 -19.68
C ASP A 560 -1.49 -8.39 -18.51
N GLU A 561 -1.50 -7.39 -17.62
CA GLU A 561 -2.54 -7.31 -16.59
C GLU A 561 -3.91 -7.03 -17.22
N GLY A 562 -4.93 -7.76 -16.79
CA GLY A 562 -6.32 -7.58 -17.19
C GLY A 562 -6.89 -8.76 -17.98
N ALA A 563 -8.10 -8.56 -18.53
CA ALA A 563 -8.83 -9.59 -19.27
C ALA A 563 -8.42 -9.60 -20.75
N SER A 564 -8.13 -10.78 -21.29
CA SER A 564 -7.75 -11.00 -22.69
C SER A 564 -8.14 -12.40 -23.17
N THR A 565 -8.13 -12.62 -24.48
CA THR A 565 -8.33 -13.94 -25.09
C THR A 565 -7.05 -14.34 -25.81
N TYR A 566 -6.48 -15.47 -25.40
CA TYR A 566 -5.21 -15.97 -25.90
C TYR A 566 -5.42 -17.16 -26.83
N ARG A 567 -4.34 -17.55 -27.51
CA ARG A 567 -4.26 -18.78 -28.31
C ARG A 567 -2.90 -19.42 -28.12
N PHE A 568 -2.87 -20.75 -28.11
CA PHE A 568 -1.59 -21.46 -28.12
C PHE A 568 -0.76 -21.09 -29.36
N PRO A 569 0.56 -20.93 -29.21
CA PRO A 569 1.45 -20.77 -30.35
C PRO A 569 1.50 -22.07 -31.16
N ALA A 570 1.83 -21.95 -32.45
CA ALA A 570 1.93 -23.10 -33.35
C ALA A 570 3.19 -23.97 -33.09
N ASP A 571 4.19 -23.37 -32.45
CA ASP A 571 5.43 -23.99 -31.99
C ASP A 571 5.76 -23.37 -30.62
N GLN A 572 6.03 -24.20 -29.62
CA GLN A 572 6.22 -23.79 -28.23
C GLN A 572 7.58 -24.30 -27.73
N PRO A 573 8.51 -23.40 -27.33
CA PRO A 573 9.81 -23.82 -26.80
C PRO A 573 9.69 -24.76 -25.60
N ARG A 574 10.70 -25.59 -25.33
CA ARG A 574 10.79 -26.36 -24.08
C ARG A 574 10.76 -25.45 -22.85
N ASP A 575 10.26 -25.97 -21.74
CA ASP A 575 10.21 -25.31 -20.43
C ASP A 575 9.43 -23.98 -20.45
N THR A 576 8.37 -23.86 -21.27
CA THR A 576 7.54 -22.65 -21.37
C THR A 576 6.05 -22.95 -21.29
N PHE A 577 5.25 -21.97 -20.83
CA PHE A 577 3.79 -22.07 -20.79
C PHE A 577 3.10 -21.14 -21.78
N ALA A 578 1.90 -21.51 -22.22
CA ALA A 578 1.02 -20.71 -23.04
C ALA A 578 -0.44 -20.79 -22.56
N PHE A 579 -1.20 -19.73 -22.80
CA PHE A 579 -2.65 -19.66 -22.59
C PHE A 579 -3.44 -19.79 -23.91
N ASP A 580 -4.61 -20.41 -23.83
CA ASP A 580 -5.66 -20.43 -24.85
C ASP A 580 -7.02 -20.15 -24.18
N GLY A 581 -7.98 -19.60 -24.92
CA GLY A 581 -9.27 -19.16 -24.36
C GLY A 581 -9.19 -17.82 -23.62
N ALA A 582 -10.22 -17.50 -22.84
CA ALA A 582 -10.30 -16.24 -22.10
C ALA A 582 -9.63 -16.34 -20.72
N TRP A 583 -8.81 -15.35 -20.38
CA TRP A 583 -8.09 -15.27 -19.11
C TRP A 583 -8.13 -13.84 -18.55
N THR A 584 -8.10 -13.70 -17.23
CA THR A 584 -7.82 -12.44 -16.53
C THR A 584 -6.56 -12.61 -15.69
N THR A 585 -5.46 -12.03 -16.15
CA THR A 585 -4.12 -12.16 -15.56
C THR A 585 -3.80 -10.98 -14.66
N ASP A 586 -3.18 -11.22 -13.51
CA ASP A 586 -2.72 -10.19 -12.57
C ASP A 586 -1.35 -10.51 -11.94
N TYR A 587 -0.93 -9.74 -10.95
CA TYR A 587 0.35 -9.90 -10.24
C TYR A 587 0.42 -11.08 -9.26
N GLN A 588 -0.63 -11.89 -9.14
CA GLN A 588 -0.71 -13.08 -8.28
C GLN A 588 -1.02 -14.35 -9.07
N ALA A 589 -1.96 -14.30 -10.02
CA ALA A 589 -2.49 -15.47 -10.71
C ALA A 589 -2.97 -15.18 -12.14
N ALA A 590 -3.35 -16.23 -12.84
CA ALA A 590 -4.21 -16.20 -14.02
C ALA A 590 -5.59 -16.77 -13.65
N THR A 591 -6.64 -15.96 -13.78
CA THR A 591 -8.03 -16.40 -13.52
C THR A 591 -8.69 -16.82 -14.83
N ALA A 592 -9.22 -18.05 -14.86
CA ALA A 592 -9.86 -18.66 -16.02
C ALA A 592 -11.20 -18.00 -16.38
N GLY A 593 -11.44 -17.84 -17.68
CA GLY A 593 -12.71 -17.42 -18.27
C GLY A 593 -13.36 -18.54 -19.10
N GLU A 594 -14.04 -18.16 -20.18
CA GLU A 594 -14.62 -19.10 -21.16
C GLU A 594 -13.53 -19.81 -21.98
N ASP A 595 -13.69 -21.12 -22.19
CA ASP A 595 -12.76 -22.02 -22.91
C ASP A 595 -11.29 -21.95 -22.45
N ALA A 596 -11.05 -21.61 -21.19
CA ALA A 596 -9.74 -21.31 -20.63
C ALA A 596 -8.85 -22.56 -20.48
N ARG A 597 -7.72 -22.56 -21.19
CA ARG A 597 -6.75 -23.67 -21.17
C ARG A 597 -5.31 -23.17 -21.03
N ILE A 598 -4.48 -24.00 -20.40
CA ILE A 598 -3.04 -23.77 -20.25
C ILE A 598 -2.30 -24.94 -20.91
N ARG A 599 -1.24 -24.65 -21.68
CA ARG A 599 -0.30 -25.66 -22.18
C ARG A 599 1.08 -25.35 -21.64
N LEU A 600 1.68 -26.29 -20.94
CA LEU A 600 3.08 -26.24 -20.49
C LEU A 600 3.88 -27.31 -21.23
N THR A 601 5.01 -26.92 -21.82
CA THR A 601 6.07 -27.85 -22.24
C THR A 601 7.01 -28.05 -21.05
N PHE A 602 7.27 -29.30 -20.67
CA PHE A 602 8.01 -29.61 -19.43
C PHE A 602 8.94 -30.82 -19.56
N SER A 603 9.76 -30.99 -18.52
CA SER A 603 10.69 -32.09 -18.28
C SER A 603 10.74 -32.33 -16.77
N ALA A 604 10.01 -33.33 -16.26
CA ALA A 604 9.87 -33.65 -14.83
C ALA A 604 9.32 -35.06 -14.62
N SER A 605 9.47 -35.63 -13.42
CA SER A 605 8.80 -36.91 -13.07
C SER A 605 7.41 -36.62 -12.53
N ASP A 606 7.30 -35.63 -11.65
CA ASP A 606 6.03 -35.15 -11.12
C ASP A 606 5.72 -33.74 -11.62
N VAL A 607 4.46 -33.46 -11.91
CA VAL A 607 3.97 -32.13 -12.28
C VAL A 607 2.78 -31.77 -11.40
N PHE A 608 2.87 -30.62 -10.76
CA PHE A 608 1.82 -30.09 -9.91
C PHE A 608 1.41 -28.69 -10.36
N LEU A 609 0.14 -28.32 -10.12
CA LEU A 609 -0.39 -26.99 -10.40
C LEU A 609 -1.03 -26.41 -9.13
N VAL A 610 -0.61 -25.20 -8.76
CA VAL A 610 -1.20 -24.46 -7.64
C VAL A 610 -2.49 -23.80 -8.12
N LEU A 611 -3.62 -24.19 -7.51
CA LEU A 611 -4.98 -23.83 -7.92
C LEU A 611 -5.79 -23.28 -6.75
N GLY A 612 -6.71 -22.36 -7.05
CA GLY A 612 -7.72 -21.84 -6.13
C GLY A 612 -9.07 -21.65 -6.81
N GLY A 613 -10.14 -21.76 -6.03
CA GLY A 613 -11.53 -21.75 -6.52
C GLY A 613 -12.24 -23.06 -6.21
N GLU A 614 -13.33 -23.32 -6.91
CA GLU A 614 -14.13 -24.55 -6.78
C GLU A 614 -14.48 -25.08 -8.18
N GLY A 615 -14.14 -26.33 -8.48
CA GLY A 615 -14.45 -26.97 -9.77
C GLY A 615 -13.51 -28.12 -10.13
N THR A 616 -13.85 -28.86 -11.18
CA THR A 616 -13.06 -29.98 -11.71
C THR A 616 -12.14 -29.48 -12.83
N VAL A 617 -10.83 -29.60 -12.64
CA VAL A 617 -9.82 -29.28 -13.66
C VAL A 617 -9.45 -30.55 -14.42
N HIS A 618 -9.49 -30.52 -15.74
CA HIS A 618 -9.12 -31.67 -16.58
C HIS A 618 -7.69 -31.48 -17.09
N ALA A 619 -6.81 -32.46 -16.87
CA ALA A 619 -5.41 -32.41 -17.29
C ALA A 619 -5.03 -33.63 -18.15
N VAL A 620 -4.34 -33.37 -19.27
CA VAL A 620 -3.84 -34.38 -20.20
C VAL A 620 -2.34 -34.20 -20.38
N VAL A 621 -1.58 -35.24 -20.06
CA VAL A 621 -0.12 -35.28 -20.21
C VAL A 621 0.26 -36.11 -21.43
N ARG A 622 1.17 -35.60 -22.25
CA ARG A 622 1.73 -36.25 -23.43
C ARG A 622 3.24 -36.21 -23.43
N ASP A 623 3.87 -37.24 -23.99
CA ASP A 623 5.33 -37.30 -24.20
C ASP A 623 5.80 -36.49 -25.44
N GLU A 624 7.08 -36.61 -25.82
CA GLU A 624 7.64 -35.96 -27.02
C GLU A 624 7.08 -36.57 -28.33
N GLU A 625 6.67 -37.84 -28.30
CA GLU A 625 5.98 -38.53 -29.41
C GLU A 625 4.51 -38.08 -29.59
N GLY A 626 3.90 -37.56 -28.53
CA GLY A 626 2.51 -37.07 -28.48
C GLY A 626 1.49 -38.07 -27.97
N ASP A 627 1.93 -39.26 -27.53
CA ASP A 627 1.11 -40.28 -26.92
C ASP A 627 0.68 -39.84 -25.51
N VAL A 628 -0.51 -40.26 -25.05
CA VAL A 628 -1.04 -39.86 -23.73
C VAL A 628 -0.37 -40.72 -22.64
N VAL A 629 0.30 -40.07 -21.71
CA VAL A 629 0.99 -40.71 -20.58
C VAL A 629 0.10 -40.77 -19.34
N GLU A 630 -0.64 -39.68 -19.05
CA GLU A 630 -1.59 -39.57 -17.93
C GLU A 630 -2.76 -38.68 -18.38
N GLU A 631 -3.98 -39.00 -17.92
CA GLU A 631 -5.18 -38.18 -18.11
C GLU A 631 -5.96 -38.20 -16.78
N ARG A 632 -6.20 -37.02 -16.20
CA ARG A 632 -6.68 -36.90 -14.81
C ARG A 632 -7.66 -35.74 -14.65
N ASP A 633 -8.79 -36.02 -14.01
CA ASP A 633 -9.72 -35.02 -13.47
C ASP A 633 -9.35 -34.70 -12.02
N VAL A 634 -9.20 -33.41 -11.70
CA VAL A 634 -8.74 -32.89 -10.41
C VAL A 634 -9.84 -32.05 -9.78
N GLU A 635 -10.44 -32.54 -8.70
CA GLU A 635 -11.42 -31.81 -7.89
C GLU A 635 -10.72 -30.75 -7.01
N VAL A 636 -10.90 -29.47 -7.35
CA VAL A 636 -10.35 -28.33 -6.61
C VAL A 636 -11.41 -27.75 -5.68
N SER A 637 -11.07 -27.56 -4.40
CA SER A 637 -11.93 -26.88 -3.43
C SER A 637 -11.14 -26.37 -2.23
N GLY A 638 -11.74 -25.46 -1.44
CA GLY A 638 -11.18 -24.99 -0.18
C GLY A 638 -10.12 -23.89 -0.34
N ALA A 639 -9.07 -23.93 0.49
CA ALA A 639 -7.99 -22.96 0.41
C ALA A 639 -7.10 -23.25 -0.81
N PRO A 640 -6.61 -22.22 -1.55
CA PRO A 640 -5.70 -22.44 -2.66
C PRO A 640 -4.47 -23.24 -2.22
N THR A 641 -4.12 -24.24 -3.02
CA THR A 641 -3.09 -25.22 -2.68
C THR A 641 -2.59 -25.89 -3.96
N LEU A 642 -1.54 -26.68 -3.81
CA LEU A 642 -0.92 -27.50 -4.84
C LEU A 642 -1.74 -28.78 -5.11
N TYR A 643 -1.88 -29.17 -6.39
CA TYR A 643 -2.57 -30.38 -6.85
C TYR A 643 -1.71 -31.17 -7.86
N PRO A 644 -1.63 -32.51 -7.77
CA PRO A 644 -0.86 -33.34 -8.71
C PRO A 644 -1.58 -33.57 -10.04
N LEU A 645 -0.88 -33.32 -11.14
CA LEU A 645 -1.31 -33.58 -12.53
C LEU A 645 -0.57 -34.79 -13.15
N LEU A 646 0.68 -35.00 -12.76
CA LEU A 646 1.50 -36.16 -13.13
C LEU A 646 2.27 -36.63 -11.89
N GLU A 647 2.35 -37.94 -11.69
CA GLU A 647 3.18 -38.59 -10.67
C GLU A 647 3.83 -39.83 -11.31
N ALA A 648 5.05 -39.68 -11.88
CA ALA A 648 5.69 -40.72 -12.69
C ALA A 648 6.98 -41.28 -12.04
N ALA A 649 7.26 -42.55 -12.31
CA ALA A 649 8.46 -43.23 -11.77
C ALA A 649 9.77 -42.87 -12.49
N GLU A 650 9.68 -42.28 -13.69
CA GLU A 650 10.81 -41.82 -14.51
C GLU A 650 10.47 -40.43 -15.07
N GLN A 651 11.50 -39.63 -15.37
CA GLN A 651 11.33 -38.27 -15.87
C GLN A 651 10.68 -38.27 -17.26
N VAL A 652 9.53 -37.61 -17.40
CA VAL A 652 8.82 -37.40 -18.65
C VAL A 652 9.21 -36.04 -19.23
N THR A 653 9.55 -36.00 -20.52
CA THR A 653 9.55 -34.76 -21.30
C THR A 653 8.35 -34.75 -22.22
N GLY A 654 7.66 -33.61 -22.34
CA GLY A 654 6.56 -33.46 -23.26
C GLY A 654 5.69 -32.25 -22.96
N THR A 655 4.37 -32.44 -22.98
CA THR A 655 3.37 -31.38 -22.75
C THR A 655 2.32 -31.79 -21.75
N VAL A 656 1.89 -30.85 -20.90
CA VAL A 656 0.64 -30.96 -20.15
C VAL A 656 -0.31 -29.87 -20.63
N GLU A 657 -1.51 -30.28 -21.04
CA GLU A 657 -2.64 -29.39 -21.32
C GLU A 657 -3.65 -29.47 -20.18
N VAL A 658 -4.09 -28.32 -19.69
CA VAL A 658 -4.98 -28.20 -18.54
C VAL A 658 -6.17 -27.33 -18.90
N GLU A 659 -7.38 -27.88 -18.82
CA GLU A 659 -8.64 -27.15 -18.97
C GLU A 659 -9.13 -26.68 -17.60
N VAL A 660 -9.28 -25.36 -17.42
CA VAL A 660 -9.55 -24.74 -16.13
C VAL A 660 -10.94 -24.10 -16.14
N PRO A 661 -11.88 -24.52 -15.27
CA PRO A 661 -13.21 -23.93 -15.19
C PRO A 661 -13.22 -22.43 -14.91
N ALA A 662 -14.16 -21.72 -15.55
CA ALA A 662 -14.31 -20.28 -15.43
C ALA A 662 -14.48 -19.83 -13.96
N GLY A 663 -13.68 -18.85 -13.55
CA GLY A 663 -13.66 -18.30 -12.19
C GLY A 663 -12.61 -18.93 -11.26
N MET A 664 -11.94 -20.01 -11.66
CA MET A 664 -10.80 -20.57 -10.92
C MET A 664 -9.50 -19.81 -11.24
N ALA A 665 -8.57 -19.79 -10.28
CA ALA A 665 -7.27 -19.13 -10.39
C ALA A 665 -6.13 -20.15 -10.39
N ALA A 666 -5.21 -20.02 -11.34
CA ALA A 666 -3.98 -20.81 -11.44
C ALA A 666 -2.76 -19.92 -11.16
N TYR A 667 -1.83 -20.40 -10.32
CA TYR A 667 -0.75 -19.58 -9.74
C TYR A 667 0.64 -19.93 -10.30
N SER A 668 1.07 -21.18 -10.16
CA SER A 668 2.31 -21.71 -10.75
C SER A 668 2.23 -23.21 -11.01
N PHE A 669 2.99 -23.70 -12.00
CA PHE A 669 3.36 -25.11 -12.05
C PHE A 669 4.66 -25.34 -11.28
N THR A 670 4.70 -26.44 -10.54
CA THR A 670 5.88 -26.90 -9.77
C THR A 670 6.12 -28.39 -10.02
N PHE A 671 7.30 -28.89 -9.68
CA PHE A 671 7.84 -30.13 -10.24
C PHE A 671 8.50 -31.05 -9.20
N GLY A 672 8.61 -32.33 -9.54
CA GLY A 672 9.34 -33.39 -8.81
C GLY A 672 10.15 -34.31 -9.72
#